data_AF-A0A2W4TB82-F1
#
_entry.id   AF-A0A2W4TB82-F1
#
_cell.length_a   1.000
_cell.length_b   1.000
_cell.length_c   1.000
_cell.angle_alpha   90.00
_cell.angle_beta   90.00
_cell.angle_gamma   90.00
#
_symmetry.space_group_name_H-M   'P 1'
#
loop_
_entity.id
_entity.type
_entity.pdbx_description
1 polymer ?
#
loop_
_entity_poly.entity_id
_entity_poly.type
_entity_poly.pdbx_seq_one_letter_code
_entity_poly.pdbx_strand_id
1 'polypeptide(L)'
;MKLLDYTLAGFLGTLPVSAMAQAPVPVPAADQTRVSCDETGCDDGDGAVLRIRSRGEAQSSAGDVSQLQSDRRVDVEHQSAGRTQVRGRFALDLPGGGVLWATEDPQLASPNLNIQANPLVEFANGRISAPVRFMSYSNYPAFAERHELVIYRGTDTDLVAPLATLPMPATAVGELEWNGELATDVRLREGDQLKYVLRAIASDGSFDETYPNTLTLVRPEDIKRSQQQIGAQADARFVGMDAEQIAQRQLTESVFGQGNLRLQNIPIYGSRVRILGEGIAPGQALRIDGRSYPVDLERRFAAEFLVPVGKHSFAIEVGDGAEKFERKLDVDVTGRYLFVVALADVTVSENSISGAVVPVGVDDRYDDMITEGRLALYLKGKVKGRYLVTAQADTRENEISELFNGFLDPDARDVFRRLDPDQYYPVYGDDSTTYRDADTQGRMYVRVDWDKSQALWGNFVTGFTGTEYGQYSRSLYGGAVNWRSRASTPLGEARHTVRAFGSEAQSAPGHSEFLGTGGSLYYLRHTDLLPGSDQIVLEVRDPLTGRVETRVSLLRDVDYEIDELQGRLLLTRPLLQIVRDNLPSIIRDTPLDGFDNRLLVDYEYIPAGFSANQTSVGFNGRTWLGDHVAIGGTYVDEQRAGDDYRLGALDLTLQAGRGTYIKLEQASSEATSAPVFFSDNGGLSFTRLNPIAGSRDGDARSIEARINLLERGITEREWTLGAWWRDVDAGFSVARQDVGLPIEEYGAEFAGQVTDDLRLTGRYSDAKRGTDGVEQAQLMAQWRLAEFNQLTGELRSVTETRAGVSATGSLAAVRYSHRIGESFDLYGVGQVTLDDDNGSYEGNDAFTLGGKYLFANLSTVGAELTTGERGDAASVNAEYRLSDMHAVYGNYTHSTDTTAGDPLYGSAPTGLTLGQRWRVSDQVNLFNESQFLKARQESGIAHTYGMDFYPGLGWTLGFTLQKGELESALGLVDRRAVSISAGRTDQDVNWTSKLEYREDTGIEERTQWVTTNRLNWRLNDDWRMAARFNYGDTEDAINPAADARFVEGSFGFAYRPAANDRLALLGKYTYLYDLSSLGQDTLANFDQRSQILTLEGIYRLNKHWELAGKVAHREGEARLARAVGPWFETTANFAAVQTRYNLLAKWDALAEYRWLRVVENDSARAGWLVGVDRHLGDNFRLGVGYNFTSFSDNLTVLDYDQKGWFLNVTGTY
;
A
#
# COMPACT_ATOMS: atom_id res chain seq x y z
N MET A 1 26.40 -4.95 -34.21
CA MET A 1 26.90 -6.13 -33.46
C MET A 1 28.43 -6.20 -33.27
N LYS A 2 29.24 -5.15 -33.51
CA LYS A 2 30.71 -5.16 -33.25
C LYS A 2 31.25 -3.99 -32.42
N LEU A 3 30.38 -3.06 -32.02
CA LEU A 3 30.74 -1.86 -31.22
C LEU A 3 30.36 -1.98 -29.73
N LEU A 4 29.53 -2.97 -29.36
CA LEU A 4 29.14 -3.24 -27.97
C LEU A 4 30.11 -4.19 -27.24
N ASP A 5 30.88 -5.01 -27.95
CA ASP A 5 31.81 -5.98 -27.33
C ASP A 5 33.07 -5.31 -26.73
N TYR A 6 33.43 -4.11 -27.21
CA TYR A 6 34.65 -3.42 -26.75
C TYR A 6 34.43 -2.48 -25.56
N THR A 7 33.21 -2.00 -25.34
CA THR A 7 32.87 -1.14 -24.19
C THR A 7 32.66 -1.94 -22.91
N LEU A 8 32.18 -3.19 -23.01
CA LEU A 8 31.97 -4.06 -21.85
C LEU A 8 33.30 -4.62 -21.26
N ALA A 9 34.31 -4.83 -22.10
CA ALA A 9 35.64 -5.27 -21.65
C ALA A 9 36.49 -4.15 -21.02
N GLY A 10 36.16 -2.88 -21.28
CA GLY A 10 36.86 -1.72 -20.73
C GLY A 10 36.54 -1.42 -19.26
N PHE A 11 35.33 -1.76 -18.80
CA PHE A 11 34.87 -1.44 -17.44
C PHE A 11 35.35 -2.42 -16.36
N LEU A 12 35.82 -3.62 -16.74
CA LEU A 12 36.27 -4.66 -15.80
C LEU A 12 37.79 -4.67 -15.53
N GLY A 13 38.56 -3.78 -16.17
CA GLY A 13 40.02 -3.85 -16.19
C GLY A 13 40.80 -2.89 -15.28
N THR A 14 40.18 -1.97 -14.54
CA THR A 14 40.93 -0.90 -13.84
C THR A 14 40.42 -0.60 -12.42
N LEU A 15 40.62 -1.54 -11.48
CA LEU A 15 40.58 -1.23 -10.05
C LEU A 15 41.86 -1.76 -9.38
N PRO A 16 42.84 -0.91 -9.02
CA PRO A 16 44.01 -1.33 -8.28
C PRO A 16 43.65 -1.55 -6.81
N VAL A 17 43.88 -2.77 -6.31
CA VAL A 17 43.88 -3.09 -4.88
C VAL A 17 45.11 -2.41 -4.25
N SER A 18 44.90 -1.30 -3.55
CA SER A 18 45.92 -0.63 -2.75
C SER A 18 45.68 -0.92 -1.28
N ALA A 19 46.42 -1.88 -0.73
CA ALA A 19 46.51 -2.12 0.71
C ALA A 19 47.36 -1.02 1.35
N MET A 20 46.75 -0.09 2.09
CA MET A 20 47.48 0.85 2.96
C MET A 20 47.47 0.34 4.40
N ALA A 21 48.64 -0.08 4.87
CA ALA A 21 48.90 -0.32 6.29
C ALA A 21 49.10 1.02 7.00
N GLN A 22 48.27 1.33 8.00
CA GLN A 22 48.49 2.47 8.91
C GLN A 22 49.33 2.02 10.11
N ALA A 23 50.47 2.71 10.30
CA ALA A 23 51.27 2.66 11.52
C ALA A 23 50.57 3.43 12.66
N PRO A 24 50.80 3.07 13.94
CA PRO A 24 50.18 3.74 15.08
C PRO A 24 50.71 5.17 15.24
N VAL A 25 49.78 6.11 15.42
CA VAL A 25 50.06 7.53 15.74
C VAL A 25 50.20 7.68 17.26
N PRO A 26 51.18 8.45 17.79
CA PRO A 26 51.32 8.65 19.23
C PRO A 26 50.25 9.60 19.76
N VAL A 27 49.71 9.27 20.94
CA VAL A 27 48.81 10.13 21.73
C VAL A 27 49.59 11.33 22.28
N PRO A 28 49.18 12.59 22.04
CA PRO A 28 49.76 13.72 22.74
C PRO A 28 49.27 13.78 24.19
N ALA A 29 50.18 14.07 25.12
CA ALA A 29 49.86 14.26 26.53
C ALA A 29 48.93 15.48 26.71
N ALA A 30 47.87 15.30 27.49
CA ALA A 30 46.93 16.36 27.82
C ALA A 30 47.59 17.41 28.71
N ASP A 31 47.51 18.68 28.29
CA ASP A 31 47.93 19.83 29.08
C ASP A 31 46.82 20.16 30.10
N GLN A 32 47.17 20.22 31.39
CA GLN A 32 46.21 20.52 32.46
C GLN A 32 46.05 22.03 32.59
N THR A 33 44.98 22.61 32.05
CA THR A 33 44.58 23.99 32.35
C THR A 33 44.10 24.10 33.80
N ARG A 34 44.73 24.99 34.59
CA ARG A 34 44.39 25.25 35.99
C ARG A 34 43.26 26.28 36.08
N VAL A 35 42.12 25.85 36.62
CA VAL A 35 40.98 26.72 36.98
C VAL A 35 41.37 27.65 38.15
N SER A 36 41.11 28.96 38.01
CA SER A 36 41.31 29.98 39.04
C SER A 36 39.97 30.41 39.64
N CYS A 37 39.82 30.35 40.96
CA CYS A 37 38.57 30.65 41.67
C CYS A 37 38.70 31.84 42.64
N ASP A 38 37.70 32.71 42.65
CA ASP A 38 37.49 33.78 43.64
C ASP A 38 36.07 33.77 44.23
N GLU A 39 35.76 34.74 45.09
CA GLU A 39 34.45 34.84 45.77
C GLU A 39 33.26 35.07 44.83
N THR A 40 33.50 35.40 43.56
CA THR A 40 32.48 35.64 42.53
C THR A 40 32.33 34.49 41.53
N GLY A 41 33.33 33.59 41.45
CA GLY A 41 33.27 32.40 40.61
C GLY A 41 34.63 31.76 40.30
N CYS A 42 34.60 30.67 39.53
CA CYS A 42 35.77 29.98 38.98
C CYS A 42 35.85 30.18 37.46
N ASP A 43 37.04 30.47 36.95
CA ASP A 43 37.32 30.75 35.53
C ASP A 43 38.53 29.90 35.07
N ASP A 44 38.44 29.29 33.88
CA ASP A 44 39.49 28.45 33.29
C ASP A 44 40.17 29.07 32.06
N GLY A 45 39.85 30.33 31.75
CA GLY A 45 40.42 31.08 30.64
C GLY A 45 39.51 31.20 29.42
N ASP A 46 38.50 30.33 29.27
CA ASP A 46 37.45 30.42 28.22
C ASP A 46 36.11 30.92 28.77
N GLY A 47 36.05 31.26 30.06
CA GLY A 47 34.92 31.91 30.73
C GLY A 47 34.62 31.32 32.11
N ALA A 48 33.63 31.90 32.78
CA ALA A 48 33.24 31.45 34.12
C ALA A 48 32.66 30.02 34.09
N VAL A 49 33.42 29.06 34.63
CA VAL A 49 33.06 27.66 34.81
C VAL A 49 32.03 27.49 35.93
N LEU A 50 32.08 28.36 36.94
CA LEU A 50 31.15 28.37 38.06
C LEU A 50 30.88 29.82 38.49
N ARG A 51 29.62 30.22 38.65
CA ARG A 51 29.25 31.56 39.14
C ARG A 51 28.24 31.44 40.27
N ILE A 52 28.62 31.88 41.47
CA ILE A 52 27.76 31.78 42.65
C ILE A 52 26.88 33.04 42.72
N ARG A 53 25.55 32.88 42.59
CA ARG A 53 24.59 33.98 42.79
C ARG A 53 23.83 33.76 44.10
N SER A 54 24.14 34.58 45.10
CA SER A 54 23.37 34.67 46.34
C SER A 54 21.99 35.27 46.07
N ARG A 55 20.93 34.65 46.61
CA ARG A 55 19.57 35.23 46.69
C ARG A 55 19.20 35.58 48.14
N GLY A 56 20.11 36.23 48.86
CA GLY A 56 19.91 36.69 50.23
C GLY A 56 20.84 37.84 50.60
N GLU A 57 20.59 38.46 51.76
CA GLU A 57 21.40 39.56 52.28
C GLU A 57 22.88 39.13 52.44
N ALA A 58 23.80 39.90 51.86
CA ALA A 58 25.22 39.54 51.79
C ALA A 58 25.96 39.69 53.14
N GLN A 59 25.33 40.31 54.15
CA GLN A 59 25.87 40.45 55.50
C GLN A 59 24.76 40.24 56.53
N SER A 60 25.06 39.44 57.55
CA SER A 60 24.12 39.14 58.65
C SER A 60 23.93 40.36 59.55
N SER A 61 22.68 40.65 59.94
CA SER A 61 22.33 41.66 60.95
C SER A 61 22.27 41.10 62.38
N ALA A 62 22.62 39.83 62.59
CA ALA A 62 22.52 39.15 63.88
C ALA A 62 23.75 39.43 64.79
N GLY A 63 23.48 39.91 66.01
CA GLY A 63 24.50 40.30 66.99
C GLY A 63 24.95 39.21 67.97
N ASP A 64 24.46 37.97 67.83
CA ASP A 64 24.80 36.85 68.73
C ASP A 64 25.00 35.54 67.95
N VAL A 65 25.95 34.73 68.44
CA VAL A 65 26.43 33.47 67.85
C VAL A 65 25.31 32.41 67.79
N SER A 66 24.33 32.46 68.70
CA SER A 66 23.18 31.54 68.66
C SER A 66 22.17 31.87 67.56
N GLN A 67 22.01 33.15 67.18
CA GLN A 67 21.15 33.55 66.05
C GLN A 67 21.81 33.24 64.70
N LEU A 68 23.13 33.35 64.60
CA LEU A 68 23.89 32.94 63.42
C LEU A 68 23.81 31.42 63.12
N GLN A 69 23.49 30.59 64.12
CA GLN A 69 23.29 29.15 63.93
C GLN A 69 21.88 28.78 63.43
N SER A 70 20.84 29.57 63.73
CA SER A 70 19.49 29.32 63.20
C SER A 70 19.34 29.72 61.73
N ASP A 71 20.13 30.70 61.27
CA ASP A 71 20.07 31.23 59.89
C ASP A 71 20.99 30.48 58.91
N ARG A 72 21.67 29.42 59.35
CA ARG A 72 22.44 28.51 58.47
C ARG A 72 21.53 27.55 57.71
N ARG A 73 20.68 28.10 56.84
CA ARG A 73 20.18 27.36 55.68
C ARG A 73 20.64 28.08 54.42
N VAL A 74 21.67 27.55 53.80
CA VAL A 74 21.93 27.81 52.39
C VAL A 74 21.13 26.77 51.63
N ASP A 75 19.94 27.15 51.17
CA ASP A 75 19.22 26.35 50.18
C ASP A 75 19.96 26.52 48.85
N VAL A 76 20.88 25.58 48.55
CA VAL A 76 21.45 25.45 47.21
C VAL A 76 20.40 24.75 46.34
N GLU A 77 19.48 25.53 45.78
CA GLU A 77 18.63 25.02 44.70
C GLU A 77 19.49 24.82 43.45
N HIS A 78 19.85 23.57 43.20
CA HIS A 78 20.26 23.16 41.87
C HIS A 78 19.00 23.28 40.99
N GLN A 79 18.85 24.36 40.24
CA GLN A 79 17.92 24.35 39.11
C GLN A 79 18.46 23.30 38.13
N SER A 80 17.98 22.07 38.26
CA SER A 80 18.06 21.11 37.19
C SER A 80 17.41 21.75 35.98
N ALA A 81 18.15 21.86 34.87
CA ALA A 81 17.52 21.97 33.55
C ALA A 81 16.37 20.95 33.52
N GLY A 82 15.18 21.37 33.06
CA GLY A 82 13.97 20.56 33.09
C GLY A 82 14.28 19.12 32.69
N ARG A 83 14.46 18.26 33.69
CA ARG A 83 14.66 16.84 33.49
C ARG A 83 13.27 16.29 33.44
N THR A 84 12.85 15.88 32.25
CA THR A 84 11.85 14.83 32.11
C THR A 84 12.33 13.69 33.00
N GLN A 85 11.70 13.49 34.16
CA GLN A 85 11.95 12.31 34.97
C GLN A 85 11.39 11.13 34.19
N VAL A 86 12.24 10.52 33.36
CA VAL A 86 11.97 9.19 32.82
C VAL A 86 12.04 8.23 34.01
N ARG A 87 10.88 7.99 34.65
CA ARG A 87 10.74 6.94 35.67
C ARG A 87 10.67 5.60 34.97
N GLY A 88 11.83 5.01 34.68
CA GLY A 88 11.98 3.64 34.19
C GLY A 88 13.30 3.46 33.44
N ARG A 89 13.97 2.31 33.61
CA ARG A 89 15.08 1.91 32.71
C ARG A 89 14.44 1.39 31.43
N PHE A 90 14.01 2.30 30.56
CA PHE A 90 13.42 1.93 29.28
C PHE A 90 14.47 1.57 28.24
N ALA A 91 15.76 1.71 28.52
CA ALA A 91 16.85 1.34 27.64
C ALA A 91 17.86 0.42 28.35
N LEU A 92 18.48 -0.47 27.58
CA LEU A 92 19.50 -1.43 27.95
C LEU A 92 20.64 -1.33 26.95
N ASP A 93 21.85 -1.09 27.44
CA ASP A 93 23.05 -1.16 26.62
C ASP A 93 23.42 -2.64 26.40
N LEU A 94 23.59 -3.02 25.14
CA LEU A 94 24.02 -4.35 24.72
C LEU A 94 25.55 -4.45 24.67
N PRO A 95 26.12 -5.65 24.82
CA PRO A 95 27.54 -5.87 24.54
C PRO A 95 27.90 -5.45 23.11
N GLY A 96 28.98 -4.69 22.93
CA GLY A 96 29.44 -4.24 21.61
C GLY A 96 28.90 -2.88 21.14
N GLY A 97 28.18 -2.15 22.00
CA GLY A 97 27.75 -0.76 21.72
C GLY A 97 26.34 -0.63 21.13
N GLY A 98 25.62 -1.74 20.95
CA GLY A 98 24.20 -1.72 20.61
C GLY A 98 23.32 -1.26 21.77
N VAL A 99 22.10 -0.83 21.46
CA VAL A 99 21.12 -0.38 22.46
C VAL A 99 19.76 -1.00 22.16
N LEU A 100 19.04 -1.35 23.22
CA LEU A 100 17.68 -1.85 23.17
C LEU A 100 16.80 -1.02 24.08
N TRP A 101 15.62 -0.61 23.63
CA TRP A 101 14.69 0.15 24.44
C TRP A 101 13.23 -0.27 24.24
N ALA A 102 12.40 0.00 25.25
CA ALA A 102 10.94 -0.19 25.19
C ALA A 102 10.21 1.14 25.16
N THR A 103 9.17 1.24 24.34
CA THR A 103 8.25 2.38 24.31
C THR A 103 6.81 1.93 24.48
N GLU A 104 6.01 2.68 25.25
CA GLU A 104 4.55 2.60 25.20
C GLU A 104 4.08 3.42 23.99
N ASP A 105 3.45 2.77 23.03
CA ASP A 105 2.95 3.41 21.82
C ASP A 105 1.62 4.13 22.10
N PRO A 106 1.52 5.44 21.78
CA PRO A 106 0.29 6.20 21.93
C PRO A 106 -0.84 5.78 20.98
N GLN A 107 -0.55 5.02 19.91
CA GLN A 107 -1.54 4.60 18.93
C GLN A 107 -2.36 3.38 19.39
N LEU A 108 -3.52 3.17 18.76
CA LEU A 108 -4.25 1.91 18.84
C LEU A 108 -3.57 0.94 17.87
N ALA A 109 -2.74 0.05 18.39
CA ALA A 109 -2.02 -0.90 17.53
C ALA A 109 -2.94 -2.06 17.09
N SER A 110 -2.73 -2.51 15.85
CA SER A 110 -3.48 -3.61 15.26
C SER A 110 -3.07 -4.96 15.87
N PRO A 111 -4.04 -5.82 16.23
CA PRO A 111 -3.76 -7.19 16.64
C PRO A 111 -3.21 -7.98 15.45
N ASN A 112 -2.14 -8.72 15.67
CA ASN A 112 -1.52 -9.62 14.69
C ASN A 112 -1.57 -11.05 15.24
N LEU A 113 -2.17 -11.96 14.49
CA LEU A 113 -2.18 -13.39 14.75
C LEU A 113 -1.84 -14.12 13.44
N ASN A 114 -0.89 -15.04 13.48
CA ASN A 114 -0.48 -15.82 12.33
C ASN A 114 -0.12 -17.24 12.75
N ILE A 115 -0.26 -18.19 11.82
CA ILE A 115 0.17 -19.58 11.97
C ILE A 115 0.66 -20.11 10.63
N GLN A 116 1.76 -20.86 10.65
CA GLN A 116 2.31 -21.54 9.49
C GLN A 116 2.80 -22.94 9.87
N ALA A 117 2.84 -23.83 8.89
CA ALA A 117 3.45 -25.15 8.96
C ALA A 117 4.07 -25.49 7.60
N ASN A 118 4.86 -26.56 7.54
CA ASN A 118 5.30 -27.08 6.25
C ASN A 118 4.06 -27.49 5.42
N PRO A 119 3.85 -26.95 4.20
CA PRO A 119 2.68 -27.28 3.41
C PRO A 119 2.64 -28.73 2.93
N LEU A 120 3.75 -29.46 3.00
CA LEU A 120 3.83 -30.89 2.66
C LEU A 120 3.88 -31.73 3.94
N VAL A 121 3.00 -32.73 4.03
CA VAL A 121 2.88 -33.63 5.18
C VAL A 121 3.12 -35.06 4.77
N GLU A 122 4.02 -35.75 5.47
CA GLU A 122 4.39 -37.13 5.17
C GLU A 122 3.21 -38.06 5.46
N PHE A 123 2.78 -38.80 4.44
CA PHE A 123 1.68 -39.75 4.52
C PHE A 123 2.13 -41.10 3.96
N ALA A 124 2.01 -42.16 4.77
CA ALA A 124 2.37 -43.51 4.39
C ALA A 124 1.54 -44.54 5.17
N ASN A 125 1.17 -45.65 4.52
CA ASN A 125 0.37 -46.72 5.13
C ASN A 125 -0.97 -46.24 5.72
N GLY A 126 -1.64 -45.30 5.06
CA GLY A 126 -2.96 -44.81 5.47
C GLY A 126 -2.96 -43.88 6.69
N ARG A 127 -1.79 -43.36 7.10
CA ARG A 127 -1.65 -42.40 8.20
C ARG A 127 -0.57 -41.37 7.90
N ILE A 128 -0.67 -40.22 8.56
CA ILE A 128 0.43 -39.26 8.63
C ILE A 128 1.59 -39.93 9.38
N SER A 129 2.75 -40.07 8.73
CA SER A 129 3.86 -40.88 9.23
C SER A 129 4.94 -40.09 9.96
N ALA A 130 4.93 -38.75 9.85
CA ALA A 130 5.83 -37.85 10.57
C ALA A 130 5.03 -36.71 11.25
N PRO A 131 5.48 -36.22 12.41
CA PRO A 131 4.80 -35.12 13.09
C PRO A 131 4.80 -33.82 12.26
N VAL A 132 3.67 -33.11 12.28
CA VAL A 132 3.50 -31.80 11.64
C VAL A 132 3.73 -30.71 12.67
N ARG A 133 4.73 -29.87 12.41
CA ARG A 133 5.07 -28.75 13.29
C ARG A 133 4.42 -27.46 12.80
N PHE A 134 3.71 -26.81 13.71
CA PHE A 134 3.07 -25.51 13.52
C PHE A 134 3.78 -24.45 14.35
N MET A 135 4.08 -23.31 13.72
CA MET A 135 4.61 -22.11 14.35
C MET A 135 3.53 -21.03 14.34
N SER A 136 3.31 -20.36 15.45
CA SER A 136 2.40 -19.21 15.52
C SER A 136 3.08 -17.97 16.06
N TYR A 137 2.55 -16.83 15.66
CA TYR A 137 2.92 -15.52 16.18
C TYR A 137 1.65 -14.78 16.61
N SER A 138 1.70 -14.16 17.78
CA SER A 138 0.67 -13.25 18.28
C SER A 138 1.33 -12.05 18.95
N ASN A 139 0.93 -10.83 18.60
CA ASN A 139 1.35 -9.65 19.37
C ASN A 139 0.43 -9.36 20.57
N TYR A 140 -0.67 -10.09 20.78
CA TYR A 140 -1.67 -9.82 21.83
C TYR A 140 -2.03 -11.02 22.72
N PRO A 141 -1.08 -11.92 23.07
CA PRO A 141 -1.39 -13.13 23.83
C PRO A 141 -2.01 -12.83 25.20
N ALA A 142 -1.73 -11.66 25.79
CA ALA A 142 -2.28 -11.25 27.08
C ALA A 142 -3.82 -11.05 27.09
N PHE A 143 -4.45 -10.96 25.91
CA PHE A 143 -5.90 -10.80 25.77
C PHE A 143 -6.61 -12.10 25.36
N ALA A 144 -5.86 -13.16 25.07
CA ALA A 144 -6.39 -14.48 24.76
C ALA A 144 -6.26 -15.40 25.99
N GLU A 145 -7.33 -16.10 26.36
CA GLU A 145 -7.31 -17.13 27.39
C GLU A 145 -6.63 -18.40 26.86
N ARG A 146 -6.92 -18.77 25.61
CA ARG A 146 -6.31 -19.91 24.93
C ARG A 146 -6.30 -19.74 23.42
N HIS A 147 -5.40 -20.47 22.76
CA HIS A 147 -5.41 -20.63 21.31
C HIS A 147 -5.81 -22.08 20.95
N GLU A 148 -6.56 -22.23 19.86
CA GLU A 148 -6.99 -23.53 19.32
C GLU A 148 -6.63 -23.60 17.84
N LEU A 149 -5.82 -24.60 17.46
CA LEU A 149 -5.59 -24.95 16.07
C LEU A 149 -6.68 -25.93 15.64
N VAL A 150 -7.45 -25.57 14.62
CA VAL A 150 -8.54 -26.40 14.10
C VAL A 150 -8.19 -26.85 12.68
N ILE A 151 -8.21 -28.16 12.45
CA ILE A 151 -7.85 -28.80 11.18
C ILE A 151 -9.12 -29.37 10.55
N TYR A 152 -9.29 -29.16 9.24
CA TYR A 152 -10.43 -29.56 8.42
C TYR A 152 -9.98 -30.36 7.21
N ARG A 153 -10.89 -31.11 6.58
CA ARG A 153 -10.63 -31.72 5.28
C ARG A 153 -10.48 -30.60 4.24
N GLY A 154 -9.59 -30.74 3.27
CA GLY A 154 -9.38 -29.72 2.24
C GLY A 154 -10.63 -29.44 1.40
N THR A 155 -11.49 -30.45 1.23
CA THR A 155 -12.77 -30.31 0.53
C THR A 155 -13.78 -29.48 1.32
N ASP A 156 -13.71 -29.46 2.66
CA ASP A 156 -14.59 -28.65 3.52
C ASP A 156 -14.24 -27.17 3.35
N THR A 157 -14.96 -26.52 2.44
CA THR A 157 -14.76 -25.11 2.09
C THR A 157 -15.32 -24.17 3.14
N ASP A 158 -16.35 -24.59 3.88
CA ASP A 158 -17.06 -23.77 4.86
C ASP A 158 -16.51 -23.90 6.28
N LEU A 159 -15.56 -24.81 6.50
CA LEU A 159 -14.90 -25.10 7.79
C LEU A 159 -15.91 -25.51 8.86
N VAL A 160 -16.78 -26.46 8.53
CA VAL A 160 -17.92 -26.89 9.35
C VAL A 160 -17.64 -28.17 10.15
N ALA A 161 -16.82 -29.08 9.62
CA ALA A 161 -16.56 -30.39 10.21
C ALA A 161 -15.06 -30.55 10.57
N PRO A 162 -14.64 -30.15 11.78
CA PRO A 162 -13.24 -30.25 12.17
C PRO A 162 -12.82 -31.71 12.31
N LEU A 163 -11.68 -32.04 11.71
CA LEU A 163 -11.01 -33.34 11.83
C LEU A 163 -10.22 -33.45 13.15
N ALA A 164 -9.62 -32.34 13.58
CA ALA A 164 -8.89 -32.25 14.84
C ALA A 164 -8.97 -30.82 15.40
N THR A 165 -9.01 -30.70 16.72
CA THR A 165 -8.87 -29.42 17.44
C THR A 165 -7.77 -29.60 18.49
N LEU A 166 -6.70 -28.83 18.35
CA LEU A 166 -5.48 -29.00 19.13
C LEU A 166 -5.24 -27.75 19.98
N PRO A 167 -4.94 -27.89 21.28
CA PRO A 167 -4.61 -26.75 22.12
C PRO A 167 -3.25 -26.19 21.70
N MET A 168 -3.19 -24.88 21.47
CA MET A 168 -1.95 -24.17 21.18
C MET A 168 -1.61 -23.21 22.32
N PRO A 169 -0.32 -23.06 22.70
CA PRO A 169 0.06 -22.06 23.69
C PRO A 169 -0.35 -20.64 23.27
N ALA A 170 -1.03 -19.93 24.16
CA ALA A 170 -1.35 -18.51 24.01
C ALA A 170 -0.14 -17.65 24.39
N THR A 171 0.92 -17.75 23.59
CA THR A 171 2.19 -17.00 23.76
C THR A 171 2.49 -16.15 22.54
N ALA A 172 3.43 -15.21 22.66
CA ALA A 172 3.78 -14.33 21.55
C ALA A 172 4.36 -15.08 20.35
N VAL A 173 5.16 -16.11 20.63
CA VAL A 173 5.59 -17.12 19.66
C VAL A 173 5.19 -18.47 20.22
N GLY A 174 4.33 -19.18 19.49
CA GLY A 174 3.82 -20.49 19.86
C GLY A 174 4.37 -21.56 18.94
N GLU A 175 4.50 -22.77 19.48
CA GLU A 175 4.88 -23.96 18.72
C GLU A 175 3.99 -25.12 19.14
N LEU A 176 3.54 -25.91 18.17
CA LEU A 176 2.74 -27.10 18.38
C LEU A 176 3.20 -28.20 17.41
N GLU A 177 3.40 -29.40 17.93
CA GLU A 177 3.66 -30.59 17.13
C GLU A 177 2.42 -31.49 17.14
N TRP A 178 1.92 -31.86 15.96
CA TRP A 178 0.80 -32.76 15.78
C TRP A 178 1.27 -34.08 15.18
N ASN A 179 1.02 -35.19 15.87
CA ASN A 179 1.41 -36.53 15.42
C ASN A 179 0.52 -37.11 14.31
N GLY A 180 -0.45 -36.35 13.81
CA GLY A 180 -1.34 -36.81 12.74
C GLY A 180 -2.47 -37.74 13.19
N GLU A 181 -2.72 -37.87 14.50
CA GLU A 181 -3.85 -38.67 15.00
C GLU A 181 -5.19 -38.06 14.58
N LEU A 182 -6.05 -38.92 14.01
CA LEU A 182 -7.38 -38.60 13.50
C LEU A 182 -8.37 -39.66 13.97
N ALA A 183 -9.67 -39.32 13.96
CA ALA A 183 -10.72 -40.28 14.28
C ALA A 183 -10.74 -41.46 13.27
N THR A 184 -11.11 -42.66 13.73
CA THR A 184 -10.97 -43.92 12.97
C THR A 184 -11.83 -44.02 11.71
N ASP A 185 -12.85 -43.18 11.60
CA ASP A 185 -13.74 -43.02 10.46
C ASP A 185 -13.18 -42.09 9.38
N VAL A 186 -12.14 -41.30 9.69
CA VAL A 186 -11.50 -40.39 8.74
C VAL A 186 -10.55 -41.18 7.84
N ARG A 187 -10.99 -41.41 6.60
CA ARG A 187 -10.15 -41.97 5.53
C ARG A 187 -9.47 -40.83 4.76
N LEU A 188 -8.14 -40.80 4.81
CA LEU A 188 -7.26 -39.93 4.02
C LEU A 188 -6.41 -40.78 3.08
N ARG A 189 -5.93 -40.17 2.00
CA ARG A 189 -5.05 -40.79 1.01
C ARG A 189 -3.96 -39.81 0.58
N GLU A 190 -2.93 -40.34 -0.09
CA GLU A 190 -1.92 -39.52 -0.74
C GLU A 190 -2.57 -38.56 -1.75
N GLY A 191 -2.13 -37.30 -1.74
CA GLY A 191 -2.66 -36.21 -2.56
C GLY A 191 -3.90 -35.51 -1.99
N ASP A 192 -4.52 -36.03 -0.92
CA ASP A 192 -5.57 -35.28 -0.22
C ASP A 192 -4.98 -34.01 0.42
N GLN A 193 -5.81 -32.97 0.52
CA GLN A 193 -5.46 -31.73 1.21
C GLN A 193 -6.18 -31.65 2.56
N LEU A 194 -5.56 -30.97 3.52
CA LEU A 194 -6.15 -30.54 4.78
C LEU A 194 -6.09 -29.02 4.88
N LYS A 195 -7.04 -28.40 5.56
CA LYS A 195 -7.03 -26.96 5.87
C LYS A 195 -6.86 -26.76 7.37
N TYR A 196 -6.23 -25.67 7.79
CA TYR A 196 -6.12 -25.34 9.21
C TYR A 196 -6.26 -23.85 9.49
N VAL A 197 -6.84 -23.51 10.63
CA VAL A 197 -7.00 -22.13 11.14
C VAL A 197 -6.57 -22.07 12.60
N LEU A 198 -6.03 -20.92 13.02
CA LEU A 198 -5.79 -20.63 14.44
C LEU A 198 -6.90 -19.73 14.98
N ARG A 199 -7.51 -20.15 16.10
CA ARG A 199 -8.46 -19.33 16.85
C ARG A 199 -7.84 -18.85 18.15
N ALA A 200 -7.85 -17.56 18.39
CA ALA A 200 -7.60 -17.00 19.71
C ALA A 200 -8.95 -16.75 20.40
N ILE A 201 -9.12 -17.22 21.63
CA ILE A 201 -10.38 -17.14 22.38
C ILE A 201 -10.14 -16.38 23.67
N ALA A 202 -10.91 -15.32 23.91
CA ALA A 202 -10.89 -14.55 25.14
C ALA A 202 -11.82 -15.15 26.22
N SER A 203 -11.67 -14.69 27.46
CA SER A 203 -12.43 -15.17 28.62
C SER A 203 -13.95 -14.93 28.54
N ASP A 204 -14.38 -13.98 27.69
CA ASP A 204 -15.80 -13.69 27.45
C ASP A 204 -16.39 -14.51 26.29
N GLY A 205 -15.61 -15.41 25.69
CA GLY A 205 -16.00 -16.24 24.55
C GLY A 205 -15.87 -15.54 23.18
N SER A 206 -15.51 -14.26 23.13
CA SER A 206 -15.13 -13.62 21.87
C SER A 206 -13.88 -14.28 21.30
N PHE A 207 -13.80 -14.37 19.97
CA PHE A 207 -12.68 -15.02 19.31
C PHE A 207 -12.23 -14.29 18.05
N ASP A 208 -10.94 -14.43 17.79
CA ASP A 208 -10.28 -14.03 16.55
C ASP A 208 -9.91 -15.30 15.77
N GLU A 209 -9.93 -15.27 14.44
CA GLU A 209 -9.61 -16.44 13.59
C GLU A 209 -8.72 -16.01 12.42
N THR A 210 -7.73 -16.83 12.06
CA THR A 210 -6.89 -16.61 10.87
C THR A 210 -7.58 -17.02 9.57
N TYR A 211 -7.05 -16.60 8.42
CA TYR A 211 -7.40 -17.24 7.15
C TYR A 211 -6.94 -18.72 7.15
N PRO A 212 -7.64 -19.61 6.41
CA PRO A 212 -7.26 -21.02 6.33
C PRO A 212 -5.98 -21.20 5.51
N ASN A 213 -5.02 -21.91 6.08
CA ASN A 213 -3.84 -22.41 5.37
C ASN A 213 -4.04 -23.87 4.96
N THR A 214 -3.23 -24.36 4.00
CA THR A 214 -3.38 -25.71 3.42
C THR A 214 -2.17 -26.59 3.71
N LEU A 215 -2.43 -27.88 3.95
CA LEU A 215 -1.46 -28.97 3.98
C LEU A 215 -1.80 -29.96 2.88
N THR A 216 -0.80 -30.51 2.20
CA THR A 216 -0.95 -31.55 1.17
C THR A 216 -0.29 -32.82 1.66
N LEU A 217 -1.03 -33.93 1.67
CA LEU A 217 -0.52 -35.24 2.05
C LEU A 217 0.31 -35.79 0.90
N VAL A 218 1.58 -36.07 1.14
CA VAL A 218 2.52 -36.54 0.13
C VAL A 218 3.35 -37.70 0.65
N ARG A 219 4.00 -38.44 -0.25
CA ARG A 219 4.86 -39.54 0.17
C ARG A 219 6.13 -39.05 0.87
N PRO A 220 6.76 -39.90 1.68
CA PRO A 220 8.09 -39.63 2.25
C PRO A 220 9.15 -39.22 1.21
N GLU A 221 9.03 -39.74 -0.01
CA GLU A 221 9.96 -39.46 -1.10
C GLU A 221 9.76 -38.06 -1.70
N ASP A 222 8.53 -37.56 -1.70
CA ASP A 222 8.18 -36.21 -2.16
C ASP A 222 8.68 -35.15 -1.16
N ILE A 223 8.62 -35.42 0.15
CA ILE A 223 9.19 -34.56 1.20
C ILE A 223 10.72 -34.48 1.07
N LYS A 224 11.40 -35.62 0.90
CA LYS A 224 12.85 -35.64 0.68
C LYS A 224 13.25 -34.82 -0.54
N ARG A 225 12.47 -34.89 -1.62
CA ARG A 225 12.66 -34.08 -2.83
C ARG A 225 12.49 -32.57 -2.54
N SER A 226 11.48 -32.18 -1.77
CA SER A 226 11.28 -30.78 -1.35
C SER A 226 12.42 -30.27 -0.47
N GLN A 227 12.89 -31.08 0.49
CA GLN A 227 14.03 -30.73 1.34
C GLN A 227 15.32 -30.56 0.54
N GLN A 228 15.57 -31.41 -0.46
CA GLN A 228 16.70 -31.25 -1.37
C GLN A 228 16.63 -29.91 -2.13
N GLN A 229 15.45 -29.49 -2.58
CA GLN A 229 15.26 -28.18 -3.22
C GLN A 229 15.52 -27.03 -2.27
N ILE A 230 15.01 -27.08 -1.04
CA ILE A 230 15.22 -26.02 -0.04
C ILE A 230 16.72 -25.86 0.25
N GLY A 231 17.43 -26.99 0.43
CA GLY A 231 18.88 -26.97 0.61
C GLY A 231 19.63 -26.41 -0.60
N ALA A 232 19.18 -26.71 -1.82
CA ALA A 232 19.80 -26.21 -3.06
C ALA A 232 19.49 -24.72 -3.35
N GLN A 233 18.33 -24.22 -2.92
CA GLN A 233 17.88 -22.83 -3.09
C GLN A 233 18.33 -21.90 -1.95
N ALA A 234 19.04 -22.43 -0.97
CA ALA A 234 19.48 -21.69 0.20
C ALA A 234 20.47 -20.57 -0.19
N ASP A 235 20.09 -19.31 0.07
CA ASP A 235 20.98 -18.15 -0.10
C ASP A 235 22.20 -18.23 0.83
N ALA A 236 23.19 -17.34 0.60
CA ALA A 236 24.37 -17.17 1.46
C ALA A 236 24.06 -16.96 2.97
N ARG A 237 22.81 -16.62 3.33
CA ARG A 237 22.30 -16.49 4.71
C ARG A 237 22.21 -17.81 5.48
N PHE A 238 22.22 -18.95 4.77
CA PHE A 238 21.95 -20.29 5.31
C PHE A 238 23.17 -21.22 5.26
N VAL A 239 24.35 -20.68 4.97
CA VAL A 239 25.60 -21.45 4.81
C VAL A 239 25.92 -22.24 6.09
N GLY A 240 26.12 -23.55 5.94
CA GLY A 240 26.45 -24.48 7.04
C GLY A 240 25.24 -25.12 7.73
N MET A 241 24.02 -24.78 7.31
CA MET A 241 22.78 -25.44 7.78
C MET A 241 22.39 -26.59 6.86
N ASP A 242 21.81 -27.65 7.41
CA ASP A 242 21.15 -28.68 6.61
C ASP A 242 19.76 -28.23 6.12
N ALA A 243 19.18 -28.95 5.16
CA ALA A 243 17.90 -28.59 4.57
C ALA A 243 16.74 -28.50 5.59
N GLU A 244 16.79 -29.30 6.65
CA GLU A 244 15.78 -29.31 7.71
C GLU A 244 15.88 -28.07 8.58
N GLN A 245 17.09 -27.68 8.96
CA GLN A 245 17.39 -26.44 9.67
C GLN A 245 16.99 -25.21 8.86
N ILE A 246 17.22 -25.22 7.54
CA ILE A 246 16.83 -24.13 6.64
C ILE A 246 15.31 -24.01 6.59
N ALA A 247 14.60 -25.12 6.36
CA ALA A 247 13.14 -25.14 6.34
C ALA A 247 12.54 -24.66 7.67
N GLN A 248 13.12 -25.07 8.79
CA GLN A 248 12.68 -24.63 10.13
C GLN A 248 12.91 -23.14 10.34
N ARG A 249 14.05 -22.60 9.90
CA ARG A 249 14.36 -21.18 10.01
C ARG A 249 13.45 -20.34 9.13
N GLN A 250 13.21 -20.76 7.89
CA GLN A 250 12.27 -20.10 6.97
C GLN A 250 10.85 -20.09 7.53
N LEU A 251 10.40 -21.21 8.11
CA LEU A 251 9.09 -21.29 8.78
C LEU A 251 9.01 -20.35 10.00
N THR A 252 10.12 -20.20 10.72
CA THR A 252 10.20 -19.28 11.86
C THR A 252 10.14 -17.83 11.38
N GLU A 253 10.92 -17.47 10.36
CA GLU A 253 10.95 -16.11 9.79
C GLU A 253 9.62 -15.73 9.13
N SER A 254 8.90 -16.68 8.53
CA SER A 254 7.63 -16.41 7.82
C SER A 254 6.45 -16.06 8.73
N VAL A 255 6.50 -16.42 10.02
CA VAL A 255 5.41 -16.09 10.97
C VAL A 255 5.54 -14.72 11.61
N PHE A 256 6.75 -14.16 11.71
CA PHE A 256 6.99 -12.89 12.42
C PHE A 256 6.54 -11.67 11.65
N GLY A 257 5.95 -10.70 12.35
CA GLY A 257 5.61 -9.39 11.80
C GLY A 257 4.41 -9.39 10.84
N GLN A 258 3.93 -10.56 10.41
CA GLN A 258 2.77 -10.71 9.55
C GLN A 258 1.51 -11.01 10.37
N GLY A 259 0.40 -10.36 10.05
CA GLY A 259 -0.93 -10.70 10.56
C GLY A 259 -1.72 -11.44 9.47
N ASN A 260 -2.32 -12.58 9.83
CA ASN A 260 -3.17 -13.36 8.92
C ASN A 260 -4.59 -13.49 9.48
N LEU A 261 -5.09 -12.46 10.15
CA LEU A 261 -6.42 -12.45 10.77
C LEU A 261 -7.51 -12.27 9.73
N ARG A 262 -8.45 -13.22 9.71
CA ARG A 262 -9.72 -13.14 8.97
C ARG A 262 -10.82 -12.47 9.80
N LEU A 263 -10.86 -12.79 11.10
CA LEU A 263 -11.81 -12.24 12.06
C LEU A 263 -11.08 -11.71 13.29
N GLN A 264 -11.52 -10.55 13.78
CA GLN A 264 -11.01 -9.99 15.04
C GLN A 264 -12.19 -9.36 15.81
N ASN A 265 -12.51 -9.95 16.96
CA ASN A 265 -13.59 -9.57 17.88
C ASN A 265 -13.11 -9.37 19.32
N ILE A 266 -11.92 -9.88 19.68
CA ILE A 266 -11.37 -9.73 21.04
C ILE A 266 -11.11 -8.24 21.33
N PRO A 267 -11.70 -7.66 22.39
CA PRO A 267 -11.44 -6.27 22.74
C PRO A 267 -10.03 -6.10 23.31
N ILE A 268 -9.22 -5.26 22.65
CA ILE A 268 -7.86 -4.95 23.10
C ILE A 268 -7.87 -3.62 23.85
N TYR A 269 -7.86 -3.69 25.18
CA TYR A 269 -7.81 -2.51 26.06
C TYR A 269 -6.46 -2.41 26.75
N GLY A 270 -5.60 -1.56 26.21
CA GLY A 270 -4.22 -1.44 26.68
C GLY A 270 -3.38 -0.58 25.75
N SER A 271 -2.08 -0.84 25.73
CA SER A 271 -1.15 -0.19 24.80
C SER A 271 -0.20 -1.20 24.20
N ARG A 272 0.33 -0.85 23.02
CA ARG A 272 1.43 -1.58 22.41
C ARG A 272 2.71 -1.17 23.12
N VAL A 273 3.43 -2.14 23.65
CA VAL A 273 4.82 -1.99 24.05
C VAL A 273 5.67 -2.44 22.88
N ARG A 274 6.49 -1.55 22.35
CA ARG A 274 7.46 -1.88 21.30
C ARG A 274 8.84 -1.98 21.92
N ILE A 275 9.48 -3.13 21.75
CA ILE A 275 10.88 -3.34 22.10
C ILE A 275 11.68 -3.21 20.82
N LEU A 276 12.47 -2.14 20.74
CA LEU A 276 13.34 -1.81 19.63
C LEU A 276 14.78 -2.08 20.04
N GLY A 277 15.62 -2.43 19.08
CA GLY A 277 17.05 -2.31 19.30
C GLY A 277 17.84 -2.32 18.01
N GLU A 278 19.07 -1.83 18.12
CA GLU A 278 19.99 -1.62 17.03
C GLU A 278 21.42 -2.00 17.45
N GLY A 279 22.28 -2.26 16.47
CA GLY A 279 23.68 -2.59 16.73
C GLY A 279 23.89 -3.98 17.34
N ILE A 280 23.02 -4.95 17.04
CA ILE A 280 23.24 -6.35 17.41
C ILE A 280 24.46 -6.88 16.65
N ALA A 281 25.45 -7.41 17.38
CA ALA A 281 26.70 -7.85 16.77
C ALA A 281 26.48 -9.03 15.78
N PRO A 282 27.28 -9.12 14.70
CA PRO A 282 27.17 -10.22 13.74
C PRO A 282 27.25 -11.60 14.42
N GLY A 283 26.28 -12.47 14.15
CA GLY A 283 26.24 -13.84 14.68
C GLY A 283 25.52 -14.00 16.04
N GLN A 284 25.13 -12.92 16.71
CA GLN A 284 24.33 -12.99 17.94
C GLN A 284 22.84 -13.18 17.65
N ALA A 285 22.16 -13.97 18.47
CA ALA A 285 20.71 -14.12 18.45
C ALA A 285 20.06 -13.27 19.56
N LEU A 286 18.89 -12.71 19.27
CA LEU A 286 18.03 -12.03 20.24
C LEU A 286 16.90 -12.95 20.68
N ARG A 287 16.67 -13.02 21.99
CA ARG A 287 15.52 -13.70 22.59
C ARG A 287 14.75 -12.78 23.54
N ILE A 288 13.43 -12.85 23.48
CA ILE A 288 12.52 -12.15 24.38
C ILE A 288 11.60 -13.20 25.00
N ASP A 289 11.55 -13.26 26.33
CA ASP A 289 10.82 -14.27 27.12
C ASP A 289 11.14 -15.71 26.67
N GLY A 290 12.42 -15.95 26.37
CA GLY A 290 12.95 -17.24 25.93
C GLY A 290 12.68 -17.62 24.47
N ARG A 291 12.09 -16.72 23.66
CA ARG A 291 11.76 -16.95 22.24
C ARG A 291 12.65 -16.13 21.32
N SER A 292 13.14 -16.73 20.24
CA SER A 292 14.04 -16.07 19.28
C SER A 292 13.28 -15.09 18.38
N TYR A 293 13.85 -13.91 18.15
CA TYR A 293 13.32 -12.91 17.22
C TYR A 293 14.31 -12.64 16.08
N PRO A 294 13.84 -12.42 14.84
CA PRO A 294 14.71 -12.11 13.70
C PRO A 294 15.31 -10.69 13.80
N VAL A 295 16.50 -10.51 13.22
CA VAL A 295 17.23 -9.23 13.13
C VAL A 295 17.45 -8.93 11.65
N ASP A 296 17.19 -7.70 11.23
CA ASP A 296 17.28 -7.28 9.82
C ASP A 296 18.74 -7.10 9.32
N LEU A 297 18.88 -6.76 8.03
CA LEU A 297 20.18 -6.53 7.40
C LEU A 297 20.89 -5.29 7.96
N GLU A 298 20.14 -4.32 8.48
CA GLU A 298 20.64 -3.11 9.13
C GLU A 298 20.98 -3.34 10.62
N ARG A 299 20.91 -4.58 11.10
CA ARG A 299 21.16 -4.96 12.51
C ARG A 299 20.18 -4.33 13.50
N ARG A 300 18.96 -4.06 13.04
CA ARG A 300 17.84 -3.59 13.85
C ARG A 300 16.83 -4.71 14.05
N PHE A 301 16.03 -4.59 15.11
CA PHE A 301 14.88 -5.44 15.33
C PHE A 301 13.74 -4.64 15.97
N ALA A 302 12.52 -5.14 15.80
CA ALA A 302 11.34 -4.66 16.50
C ALA A 302 10.48 -5.84 16.95
N ALA A 303 10.11 -5.86 18.23
CA ALA A 303 9.12 -6.77 18.78
C ALA A 303 7.96 -5.97 19.37
N GLU A 304 6.72 -6.37 19.05
CA GLU A 304 5.52 -5.65 19.46
C GLU A 304 4.67 -6.52 20.38
N PHE A 305 4.24 -5.95 21.51
CA PHE A 305 3.36 -6.61 22.48
C PHE A 305 2.21 -5.70 22.88
N LEU A 306 0.99 -6.05 22.50
CA LEU A 306 -0.24 -5.51 23.04
C LEU A 306 -0.47 -6.10 24.42
N VAL A 307 -0.45 -5.24 25.44
CA VAL A 307 -0.60 -5.64 26.85
C VAL A 307 -1.62 -4.76 27.57
N PRO A 308 -2.34 -5.30 28.57
CA PRO A 308 -3.31 -4.53 29.35
C PRO A 308 -2.61 -3.46 30.21
N VAL A 309 -3.39 -2.49 30.69
CA VAL A 309 -2.88 -1.45 31.61
C VAL A 309 -2.33 -2.09 32.89
N GLY A 310 -1.07 -1.78 33.24
CA GLY A 310 -0.37 -2.35 34.39
C GLY A 310 1.14 -2.49 34.16
N LYS A 311 1.83 -3.10 35.13
CA LYS A 311 3.28 -3.36 35.06
C LYS A 311 3.57 -4.68 34.36
N HIS A 312 4.46 -4.65 33.38
CA HIS A 312 4.93 -5.80 32.60
C HIS A 312 6.46 -5.89 32.66
N SER A 313 7.00 -7.09 32.51
CA SER A 313 8.45 -7.34 32.53
C SER A 313 8.80 -8.29 31.40
N PHE A 314 9.74 -7.89 30.55
CA PHE A 314 10.21 -8.68 29.41
C PHE A 314 11.64 -9.15 29.66
N ALA A 315 11.89 -10.45 29.57
CA ALA A 315 13.22 -11.03 29.72
C ALA A 315 13.97 -11.00 28.39
N ILE A 316 15.01 -10.16 28.29
CA ILE A 316 15.86 -9.99 27.12
C ILE A 316 17.12 -10.84 27.28
N GLU A 317 17.42 -11.68 26.29
CA GLU A 317 18.67 -12.43 26.15
C GLU A 317 19.30 -12.13 24.78
N VAL A 318 20.56 -11.68 24.75
CA VAL A 318 21.35 -11.48 23.52
C VAL A 318 22.65 -12.25 23.63
N GLY A 319 22.99 -13.06 22.61
CA GLY A 319 24.25 -13.81 22.61
C GLY A 319 24.32 -14.90 21.53
N ASP A 320 25.47 -15.57 21.47
CA ASP A 320 25.77 -16.68 20.54
C ASP A 320 25.64 -18.07 21.20
N GLY A 321 25.14 -18.11 22.44
CA GLY A 321 24.98 -19.33 23.24
C GLY A 321 26.13 -19.60 24.21
N ALA A 322 27.35 -19.13 23.91
CA ALA A 322 28.53 -19.27 24.78
C ALA A 322 28.69 -18.05 25.70
N GLU A 323 28.48 -16.84 25.17
CA GLU A 323 28.32 -15.62 25.96
C GLU A 323 26.86 -15.16 25.91
N LYS A 324 26.29 -14.83 27.07
CA LYS A 324 24.88 -14.45 27.21
C LYS A 324 24.74 -13.18 28.03
N PHE A 325 24.15 -12.16 27.41
CA PHE A 325 23.67 -10.98 28.12
C PHE A 325 22.19 -11.17 28.43
N GLU A 326 21.83 -11.24 29.71
CA GLU A 326 20.44 -11.39 30.16
C GLU A 326 20.03 -10.22 31.08
N ARG A 327 18.91 -9.56 30.75
CA ARG A 327 18.34 -8.46 31.53
C ARG A 327 16.82 -8.46 31.44
N LYS A 328 16.16 -8.00 32.49
CA LYS A 328 14.71 -7.73 32.48
C LYS A 328 14.47 -6.27 32.15
N LEU A 329 13.51 -6.04 31.26
CA LEU A 329 13.02 -4.73 30.85
C LEU A 329 11.61 -4.55 31.41
N ASP A 330 11.49 -3.76 32.48
CA ASP A 330 10.22 -3.47 33.12
C ASP A 330 9.54 -2.26 32.47
N VAL A 331 8.27 -2.41 32.08
CA VAL A 331 7.47 -1.39 31.40
C VAL A 331 6.17 -1.19 32.17
N ASP A 332 5.89 0.04 32.58
CA ASP A 332 4.63 0.43 33.24
C ASP A 332 3.68 1.00 32.18
N VAL A 333 2.66 0.22 31.80
CA VAL A 333 1.71 0.56 30.75
C VAL A 333 0.55 1.31 31.34
N THR A 334 0.45 2.59 31.01
CA THR A 334 -0.52 3.50 31.63
C THR A 334 -1.87 3.46 30.92
N GLY A 335 -1.89 3.13 29.62
CA GLY A 335 -3.08 3.24 28.76
C GLY A 335 -3.58 4.67 28.63
N ARG A 336 -2.75 5.65 28.98
CA ARG A 336 -3.06 7.08 28.95
C ARG A 336 -1.97 7.79 28.20
N TYR A 337 -2.38 8.58 27.23
CA TYR A 337 -1.48 9.43 26.49
C TYR A 337 -2.17 10.77 26.27
N LEU A 338 -1.44 11.86 26.40
CA LEU A 338 -1.93 13.17 26.03
C LEU A 338 -0.76 13.95 25.48
N PHE A 339 -0.86 14.29 24.21
CA PHE A 339 0.02 15.21 23.52
C PHE A 339 -0.84 16.34 23.00
N VAL A 340 -0.51 17.57 23.41
CA VAL A 340 -1.23 18.77 22.98
C VAL A 340 -0.17 19.78 22.60
N VAL A 341 -0.39 20.42 21.46
CA VAL A 341 0.34 21.60 21.01
C VAL A 341 -0.70 22.64 20.65
N ALA A 342 -0.63 23.82 21.25
CA ALA A 342 -1.50 24.92 20.90
C ALA A 342 -0.69 26.19 20.62
N LEU A 343 -1.20 27.01 19.70
CA LEU A 343 -0.66 28.28 19.30
C LEU A 343 -1.82 29.28 19.22
N ALA A 344 -1.67 30.42 19.88
CA ALA A 344 -2.49 31.59 19.67
C ALA A 344 -1.58 32.75 19.31
N ASP A 345 -1.70 33.26 18.10
CA ASP A 345 -0.90 34.36 17.61
C ASP A 345 -1.82 35.50 17.20
N VAL A 346 -1.53 36.72 17.65
CA VAL A 346 -2.32 37.91 17.34
C VAL A 346 -1.37 39.02 16.93
N THR A 347 -1.58 39.59 15.75
CA THR A 347 -0.78 40.68 15.22
C THR A 347 -1.67 41.88 14.96
N VAL A 348 -1.42 42.98 15.69
CA VAL A 348 -2.02 44.28 15.42
C VAL A 348 -1.00 45.11 14.66
N SER A 349 -1.32 45.59 13.48
CA SER A 349 -0.42 46.43 12.69
C SER A 349 -1.16 47.61 12.07
N GLU A 350 -0.45 48.71 11.85
CA GLU A 350 -0.96 49.86 11.13
C GLU A 350 0.03 50.18 10.03
N ASN A 351 -0.41 50.09 8.78
CA ASN A 351 0.43 50.24 7.59
C ASN A 351 0.00 51.47 6.80
N SER A 352 0.95 52.22 6.23
CA SER A 352 0.66 53.32 5.30
C SER A 352 0.96 52.91 3.86
N ILE A 353 -0.03 52.96 2.95
CA ILE A 353 0.16 52.67 1.52
C ILE A 353 0.40 53.96 0.71
N SER A 354 1.32 53.93 -0.25
CA SER A 354 1.43 54.97 -1.28
C SER A 354 1.81 54.38 -2.65
N GLY A 355 1.00 54.55 -3.70
CA GLY A 355 1.28 54.03 -5.06
C GLY A 355 0.07 54.13 -6.02
N ALA A 356 0.29 53.96 -7.33
CA ALA A 356 -0.76 54.06 -8.34
C ALA A 356 -1.57 52.75 -8.46
N VAL A 357 -2.86 52.82 -8.14
CA VAL A 357 -3.82 51.69 -8.15
C VAL A 357 -4.18 51.33 -9.60
N VAL A 358 -3.76 50.16 -10.08
CA VAL A 358 -4.40 49.50 -11.24
C VAL A 358 -5.49 48.58 -10.69
N PRO A 359 -6.74 48.67 -11.16
CA PRO A 359 -7.87 47.99 -10.52
C PRO A 359 -7.89 46.51 -10.91
N VAL A 360 -7.23 45.68 -10.10
CA VAL A 360 -7.53 44.25 -9.98
C VAL A 360 -7.70 43.95 -8.48
N GLY A 361 -8.90 44.17 -7.98
CA GLY A 361 -9.40 43.56 -6.73
C GLY A 361 -8.65 43.89 -5.44
N VAL A 362 -8.06 45.08 -5.31
CA VAL A 362 -7.58 45.56 -4.00
C VAL A 362 -8.80 46.05 -3.21
N ASP A 363 -9.08 45.41 -2.10
CA ASP A 363 -10.07 45.86 -1.13
C ASP A 363 -9.54 47.12 -0.41
N ASP A 364 -10.40 48.10 -0.08
CA ASP A 364 -10.05 49.37 0.59
C ASP A 364 -9.48 49.17 2.02
N ARG A 365 -9.19 47.93 2.42
CA ARG A 365 -8.88 47.44 3.78
C ARG A 365 -7.47 47.75 4.30
N TYR A 366 -6.54 48.17 3.45
CA TYR A 366 -5.13 48.32 3.83
C TYR A 366 -4.71 49.75 4.23
N ASP A 367 -5.65 50.71 4.25
CA ASP A 367 -5.42 52.10 4.72
C ASP A 367 -5.71 52.30 6.23
N ASP A 368 -6.18 51.26 6.95
CA ASP A 368 -6.59 51.28 8.37
C ASP A 368 -5.80 50.28 9.26
N MET A 369 -6.00 50.33 10.59
CA MET A 369 -5.39 49.41 11.57
C MET A 369 -5.86 47.95 11.35
N ILE A 370 -4.94 47.07 10.93
CA ILE A 370 -5.19 45.65 10.66
C ILE A 370 -4.95 44.83 11.92
N THR A 371 -5.91 43.98 12.28
CA THR A 371 -5.81 43.07 13.42
C THR A 371 -5.99 41.65 12.94
N GLU A 372 -4.88 40.95 12.76
CA GLU A 372 -4.82 39.55 12.33
C GLU A 372 -4.63 38.62 13.54
N GLY A 373 -5.09 37.38 13.38
CA GLY A 373 -4.83 36.33 14.35
C GLY A 373 -4.74 34.97 13.70
N ARG A 374 -4.20 34.01 14.46
CA ARG A 374 -4.19 32.58 14.15
C ARG A 374 -4.35 31.79 15.43
N LEU A 375 -5.26 30.84 15.43
CA LEU A 375 -5.42 29.84 16.47
C LEU A 375 -5.15 28.48 15.84
N ALA A 376 -4.12 27.80 16.33
CA ALA A 376 -3.80 26.43 15.94
C ALA A 376 -3.75 25.52 17.17
N LEU A 377 -4.28 24.31 17.03
CA LEU A 377 -4.34 23.28 18.06
C LEU A 377 -4.14 21.93 17.39
N TYR A 378 -3.24 21.13 17.95
CA TYR A 378 -3.16 19.71 17.70
C TYR A 378 -3.25 18.97 19.03
N LEU A 379 -4.07 17.93 19.07
CA LEU A 379 -4.30 17.12 20.25
C LEU A 379 -4.35 15.65 19.86
N LYS A 380 -3.56 14.83 20.52
CA LYS A 380 -3.64 13.38 20.47
C LYS A 380 -3.74 12.81 21.86
N GLY A 381 -4.88 12.21 22.17
CA GLY A 381 -5.20 11.71 23.50
C GLY A 381 -5.65 10.25 23.48
N LYS A 382 -5.06 9.42 24.31
CA LYS A 382 -5.52 8.05 24.59
C LYS A 382 -6.13 7.99 25.98
N VAL A 383 -7.36 7.48 26.07
CA VAL A 383 -8.12 7.41 27.33
C VAL A 383 -8.50 5.95 27.62
N LYS A 384 -8.12 5.48 28.82
CA LYS A 384 -8.40 4.11 29.33
C LYS A 384 -7.93 2.97 28.41
N GLY A 385 -6.91 3.20 27.60
CA GLY A 385 -6.43 2.21 26.63
C GLY A 385 -7.42 1.87 25.51
N ARG A 386 -8.54 2.59 25.38
CA ARG A 386 -9.69 2.23 24.53
C ARG A 386 -10.04 3.30 23.49
N TYR A 387 -10.07 4.56 23.91
CA TYR A 387 -10.44 5.68 23.04
C TYR A 387 -9.18 6.41 22.62
N LEU A 388 -9.00 6.60 21.31
CA LEU A 388 -7.96 7.45 20.75
C LEU A 388 -8.62 8.65 20.07
N VAL A 389 -8.34 9.84 20.57
CA VAL A 389 -8.81 11.11 20.02
C VAL A 389 -7.62 11.76 19.32
N THR A 390 -7.79 12.09 18.04
CA THR A 390 -6.85 12.93 17.28
C THR A 390 -7.63 14.14 16.78
N ALA A 391 -7.25 15.33 17.18
CA ALA A 391 -7.92 16.56 16.79
C ALA A 391 -6.89 17.57 16.31
N GLN A 392 -7.22 18.28 15.23
CA GLN A 392 -6.49 19.41 14.73
C GLN A 392 -7.47 20.53 14.39
N ALA A 393 -7.12 21.76 14.74
CA ALA A 393 -7.83 22.96 14.34
C ALA A 393 -6.79 24.01 14.01
N ASP A 394 -6.85 24.60 12.83
CA ASP A 394 -5.97 25.70 12.43
C ASP A 394 -6.79 26.72 11.66
N THR A 395 -7.10 27.85 12.29
CA THR A 395 -7.89 28.92 11.66
C THR A 395 -7.18 29.51 10.44
N ARG A 396 -5.89 29.22 10.27
CA ARG A 396 -4.94 29.96 9.43
C ARG A 396 -4.87 31.42 9.90
N GLU A 397 -3.96 32.17 9.31
CA GLU A 397 -3.84 33.61 9.59
C GLU A 397 -4.93 34.35 8.82
N ASN A 398 -5.73 35.14 9.54
CA ASN A 398 -6.77 35.99 8.97
C ASN A 398 -7.12 37.14 9.93
N GLU A 399 -7.89 38.14 9.48
CA GLU A 399 -8.45 39.16 10.37
C GLU A 399 -9.21 38.50 11.54
N ILE A 400 -9.10 39.04 12.75
CA ILE A 400 -9.77 38.46 13.93
C ILE A 400 -11.29 38.37 13.74
N SER A 401 -11.89 39.35 13.04
CA SER A 401 -13.30 39.36 12.63
C SER A 401 -13.70 38.20 11.73
N GLU A 402 -12.76 37.66 10.94
CA GLU A 402 -12.97 36.62 9.93
C GLU A 402 -12.27 35.30 10.27
N LEU A 403 -11.66 35.20 11.45
CA LEU A 403 -10.82 34.06 11.85
C LEU A 403 -11.52 32.71 11.75
N PHE A 404 -12.84 32.69 11.98
CA PHE A 404 -13.69 31.50 11.91
C PHE A 404 -14.64 31.49 10.71
N ASN A 405 -14.55 32.47 9.80
CA ASN A 405 -15.35 32.45 8.57
C ASN A 405 -14.88 31.30 7.68
N GLY A 406 -15.83 30.48 7.22
CA GLY A 406 -15.53 29.30 6.42
C GLY A 406 -14.66 28.26 7.12
N PHE A 407 -14.67 28.20 8.46
CA PHE A 407 -13.80 27.29 9.23
C PHE A 407 -14.07 25.80 8.94
N LEU A 408 -15.29 25.47 8.51
CA LEU A 408 -15.66 24.12 8.11
C LEU A 408 -15.51 23.88 6.61
N ASP A 409 -15.20 24.91 5.83
CA ASP A 409 -15.13 24.81 4.38
C ASP A 409 -13.90 23.98 3.98
N PRO A 410 -14.05 23.00 3.06
CA PRO A 410 -12.92 22.27 2.51
C PRO A 410 -12.07 23.18 1.60
N ASP A 411 -10.76 22.94 1.60
CA ASP A 411 -9.80 23.55 0.68
C ASP A 411 -9.12 22.45 -0.15
N ALA A 412 -9.84 21.98 -1.18
CA ALA A 412 -9.34 20.95 -2.10
C ALA A 412 -8.10 21.40 -2.91
N ARG A 413 -7.78 22.70 -2.91
CA ARG A 413 -6.66 23.31 -3.63
C ARG A 413 -5.47 23.67 -2.74
N ASP A 414 -5.48 23.22 -1.48
CA ASP A 414 -4.34 23.43 -0.60
C ASP A 414 -3.06 22.84 -1.22
N VAL A 415 -2.20 23.73 -1.70
CA VAL A 415 -0.95 23.40 -2.38
C VAL A 415 -0.04 22.59 -1.44
N PHE A 416 -0.11 22.81 -0.12
CA PHE A 416 0.66 22.06 0.87
C PHE A 416 0.12 20.65 1.14
N ARG A 417 -1.06 20.28 0.63
CA ARG A 417 -1.51 18.88 0.57
C ARG A 417 -1.04 18.16 -0.69
N ARG A 418 -0.78 18.92 -1.75
CA ARG A 418 -0.38 18.40 -3.07
C ARG A 418 1.14 18.37 -3.26
N LEU A 419 1.86 19.14 -2.44
CA LEU A 419 3.31 19.09 -2.34
C LEU A 419 3.71 17.75 -1.70
N ASP A 420 4.32 16.88 -2.51
CA ASP A 420 5.01 15.67 -2.06
C ASP A 420 5.92 16.02 -0.86
N PRO A 421 5.95 15.23 0.23
CA PRO A 421 6.85 15.46 1.37
C PRO A 421 8.32 15.65 0.95
N ASP A 422 8.75 15.02 -0.15
CA ASP A 422 10.09 15.15 -0.75
C ASP A 422 10.27 16.51 -1.50
N GLN A 423 9.20 17.27 -1.72
CA GLN A 423 9.17 18.62 -2.31
C GLN A 423 9.35 19.77 -1.32
N TYR A 424 9.52 19.55 0.00
CA TYR A 424 10.22 20.53 0.85
C TYR A 424 11.73 20.27 0.79
N TYR A 425 12.46 20.13 1.91
CA TYR A 425 13.83 19.58 1.86
C TYR A 425 13.73 18.05 1.88
N PRO A 426 14.38 17.35 0.92
CA PRO A 426 14.35 15.88 0.89
C PRO A 426 15.17 15.26 2.05
N VAL A 427 15.97 16.06 2.76
CA VAL A 427 16.72 15.63 3.94
C VAL A 427 16.98 16.78 4.92
N TYR A 428 16.80 16.52 6.22
CA TYR A 428 16.98 17.50 7.32
C TYR A 428 18.22 17.26 8.18
N GLY A 429 18.96 16.18 7.92
CA GLY A 429 20.23 15.89 8.60
C GLY A 429 20.12 15.08 9.89
N ASP A 430 18.92 14.76 10.36
CA ASP A 430 18.68 14.08 11.65
C ASP A 430 17.93 12.74 11.53
N ASP A 431 17.84 12.20 10.30
CA ASP A 431 17.17 10.92 9.98
C ASP A 431 15.70 10.85 10.44
N SER A 432 15.07 12.01 10.66
CA SER A 432 13.65 12.12 11.03
C SER A 432 12.75 11.80 9.84
N THR A 433 11.65 11.11 10.12
CA THR A 433 10.57 10.92 9.15
C THR A 433 9.42 11.88 9.45
N THR A 434 8.96 12.58 8.42
CA THR A 434 7.78 13.44 8.51
C THR A 434 6.57 12.64 8.08
N TYR A 435 5.53 12.62 8.91
CA TYR A 435 4.25 12.01 8.56
C TYR A 435 3.12 12.95 8.98
N ARG A 436 2.01 12.95 8.23
CA ARG A 436 0.84 13.76 8.55
C ARG A 436 -0.19 12.92 9.30
N ASP A 437 -0.27 13.09 10.62
CA ASP A 437 -1.19 12.30 11.46
C ASP A 437 -2.67 12.63 11.23
N ALA A 438 -2.95 13.88 10.87
CA ALA A 438 -4.28 14.39 10.52
C ALA A 438 -4.24 14.91 9.08
N ASP A 439 -4.54 14.04 8.12
CA ASP A 439 -4.68 14.44 6.72
C ASP A 439 -6.11 14.95 6.45
N THR A 440 -6.27 16.27 6.42
CA THR A 440 -7.57 16.96 6.29
C THR A 440 -7.55 18.05 5.21
N GLN A 441 -8.61 18.16 4.40
CA GLN A 441 -8.78 19.25 3.42
C GLN A 441 -9.25 20.55 4.04
N GLY A 442 -9.87 20.51 5.22
CA GLY A 442 -10.35 21.72 5.90
C GLY A 442 -9.52 22.13 7.09
N ARG A 443 -9.90 23.26 7.69
CA ARG A 443 -9.23 23.86 8.86
C ARG A 443 -9.46 23.09 10.16
N MET A 444 -10.36 22.11 10.15
CA MET A 444 -10.71 21.26 11.29
C MET A 444 -10.56 19.78 10.94
N TYR A 445 -10.08 19.02 11.92
CA TYR A 445 -10.05 17.56 11.88
C TYR A 445 -10.32 17.03 13.28
N VAL A 446 -11.23 16.06 13.40
CA VAL A 446 -11.47 15.37 14.67
C VAL A 446 -11.74 13.91 14.35
N ARG A 447 -10.86 13.02 14.78
CA ARG A 447 -11.03 11.57 14.72
C ARG A 447 -11.10 11.00 16.13
N VAL A 448 -12.09 10.16 16.38
CA VAL A 448 -12.22 9.37 17.59
C VAL A 448 -12.33 7.90 17.19
N ASP A 449 -11.34 7.09 17.57
CA ASP A 449 -11.30 5.66 17.30
C ASP A 449 -11.54 4.87 18.60
N TRP A 450 -12.40 3.85 18.56
CA TRP A 450 -12.68 2.95 19.69
C TRP A 450 -13.29 1.63 19.21
N ASP A 451 -12.89 0.46 19.74
CA ASP A 451 -13.54 -0.83 19.43
C ASP A 451 -13.79 -1.08 17.91
N LYS A 452 -12.84 -0.70 17.03
CA LYS A 452 -12.98 -0.72 15.55
C LYS A 452 -14.12 0.15 14.98
N SER A 453 -14.66 1.03 15.80
CA SER A 453 -15.53 2.12 15.43
C SER A 453 -14.72 3.40 15.32
N GLN A 454 -15.22 4.32 14.53
CA GLN A 454 -14.61 5.60 14.22
C GLN A 454 -15.70 6.66 14.06
N ALA A 455 -15.46 7.84 14.63
CA ALA A 455 -16.19 9.06 14.32
C ALA A 455 -15.18 10.08 13.84
N LEU A 456 -15.45 10.74 12.72
CA LEU A 456 -14.49 11.55 12.00
C LEU A 456 -15.17 12.81 11.46
N TRP A 457 -14.55 13.96 11.68
CA TRP A 457 -14.71 15.15 10.85
C TRP A 457 -13.38 15.36 10.13
N GLY A 458 -13.37 15.29 8.81
CA GLY A 458 -12.12 15.27 8.02
C GLY A 458 -12.30 14.57 6.68
N ASN A 459 -11.19 14.16 6.07
CA ASN A 459 -11.21 13.34 4.85
C ASN A 459 -11.57 11.89 5.20
N PHE A 460 -12.51 11.28 4.49
CA PHE A 460 -12.92 9.89 4.69
C PHE A 460 -13.29 9.20 3.37
N VAL A 461 -13.18 7.88 3.36
CA VAL A 461 -13.78 7.04 2.31
C VAL A 461 -15.14 6.55 2.81
N THR A 462 -16.18 6.81 2.02
CA THR A 462 -17.58 6.39 2.33
C THR A 462 -17.70 4.88 2.56
N GLY A 463 -17.04 4.09 1.71
CA GLY A 463 -16.81 2.66 1.91
C GLY A 463 -18.08 1.81 1.95
N PHE A 464 -19.13 2.16 1.21
CA PHE A 464 -20.32 1.31 1.12
C PHE A 464 -20.04 0.21 0.10
N THR A 465 -19.45 -0.90 0.56
CA THR A 465 -19.03 -2.02 -0.30
C THR A 465 -19.57 -3.37 0.17
N GLY A 466 -20.53 -3.35 1.10
CA GLY A 466 -21.03 -4.56 1.78
C GLY A 466 -22.02 -5.40 0.96
N THR A 467 -22.59 -4.84 -0.10
CA THR A 467 -23.57 -5.50 -0.97
C THR A 467 -23.15 -5.38 -2.44
N GLU A 468 -23.82 -6.07 -3.37
CA GLU A 468 -23.43 -6.10 -4.79
C GLU A 468 -23.87 -4.81 -5.52
N TYR A 469 -25.09 -4.35 -5.27
CA TYR A 469 -25.73 -3.23 -5.98
C TYR A 469 -25.88 -1.97 -5.12
N GLY A 470 -25.87 -2.08 -3.80
CA GLY A 470 -25.86 -0.94 -2.87
C GLY A 470 -24.48 -0.29 -2.67
N GLN A 471 -23.63 -0.32 -3.70
CA GLN A 471 -22.23 0.10 -3.58
C GLN A 471 -22.03 1.59 -3.86
N TYR A 472 -21.30 2.26 -2.98
CA TYR A 472 -20.91 3.65 -3.13
C TYR A 472 -19.56 3.89 -2.42
N SER A 473 -18.53 4.20 -3.19
CA SER A 473 -17.18 4.43 -2.69
C SER A 473 -16.60 5.69 -3.31
N ARG A 474 -16.68 6.77 -2.55
CA ARG A 474 -16.07 8.07 -2.80
C ARG A 474 -15.17 8.51 -1.65
N SER A 475 -14.19 9.33 -1.98
CA SER A 475 -13.27 9.99 -1.03
C SER A 475 -13.70 11.45 -0.85
N LEU A 476 -14.22 11.81 0.33
CA LEU A 476 -14.90 13.08 0.58
C LEU A 476 -14.37 13.76 1.86
N TYR A 477 -14.65 15.05 2.05
CA TYR A 477 -14.34 15.79 3.28
C TYR A 477 -15.62 16.27 3.99
N GLY A 478 -15.78 15.88 5.25
CA GLY A 478 -16.96 16.22 6.05
C GLY A 478 -17.07 15.37 7.31
N GLY A 479 -18.30 15.13 7.77
CA GLY A 479 -18.58 14.29 8.92
C GLY A 479 -18.89 12.85 8.52
N ALA A 480 -18.22 11.88 9.13
CA ALA A 480 -18.49 10.45 8.95
C ALA A 480 -18.44 9.68 10.28
N VAL A 481 -19.28 8.66 10.40
CA VAL A 481 -19.29 7.71 11.52
C VAL A 481 -19.30 6.31 10.94
N ASN A 482 -18.41 5.45 11.43
CA ASN A 482 -18.40 4.02 11.20
C ASN A 482 -18.45 3.33 12.57
N TRP A 483 -19.58 2.74 12.92
CA TRP A 483 -19.79 2.10 14.21
C TRP A 483 -20.02 0.61 14.04
N ARG A 484 -19.38 -0.18 14.91
CA ARG A 484 -19.52 -1.64 14.99
C ARG A 484 -19.83 -2.03 16.43
N SER A 485 -20.84 -2.88 16.64
CA SER A 485 -21.12 -3.42 17.97
C SER A 485 -20.06 -4.42 18.41
N ARG A 486 -19.75 -4.46 19.71
CA ARG A 486 -18.88 -5.47 20.31
C ARG A 486 -19.47 -6.88 20.32
N ALA A 487 -20.79 -6.98 20.48
CA ALA A 487 -21.46 -8.27 20.42
C ALA A 487 -21.36 -8.81 18.98
N SER A 488 -20.99 -10.07 18.87
CA SER A 488 -20.98 -10.79 17.61
C SER A 488 -22.00 -11.94 17.60
N THR A 489 -22.33 -12.43 16.42
CA THR A 489 -22.97 -13.73 16.24
C THR A 489 -22.00 -14.86 16.62
N PRO A 490 -22.47 -16.10 16.80
CA PRO A 490 -21.60 -17.26 17.00
C PRO A 490 -20.57 -17.49 15.87
N LEU A 491 -20.82 -16.94 14.67
CA LEU A 491 -19.92 -17.00 13.52
C LEU A 491 -18.88 -15.86 13.50
N GLY A 492 -18.93 -14.96 14.47
CA GLY A 492 -17.99 -13.85 14.63
C GLY A 492 -18.34 -12.58 13.86
N GLU A 493 -19.55 -12.47 13.29
CA GLU A 493 -20.04 -11.25 12.65
C GLU A 493 -20.56 -10.25 13.67
N ALA A 494 -20.33 -8.95 13.49
CA ALA A 494 -20.86 -7.94 14.41
C ALA A 494 -22.38 -7.87 14.35
N ARG A 495 -23.05 -7.80 15.51
CA ARG A 495 -24.52 -7.71 15.57
C ARG A 495 -25.07 -6.45 14.91
N HIS A 496 -24.38 -5.33 15.01
CA HIS A 496 -24.80 -4.08 14.41
C HIS A 496 -23.59 -3.39 13.75
N THR A 497 -23.80 -2.89 12.55
CA THR A 497 -22.86 -2.00 11.85
C THR A 497 -23.61 -0.82 11.28
N VAL A 498 -23.08 0.38 11.46
CA VAL A 498 -23.66 1.61 10.91
C VAL A 498 -22.53 2.44 10.32
N ARG A 499 -22.67 2.85 9.08
CA ARG A 499 -21.86 3.86 8.43
C ARG A 499 -22.76 5.00 7.99
N ALA A 500 -22.38 6.22 8.28
CA ALA A 500 -23.11 7.39 7.86
C ALA A 500 -22.13 8.52 7.55
N PHE A 501 -22.46 9.35 6.57
CA PHE A 501 -21.68 10.52 6.24
C PHE A 501 -22.53 11.69 5.77
N GLY A 502 -21.97 12.88 5.90
CA GLY A 502 -22.44 14.12 5.29
C GLY A 502 -21.24 14.96 4.89
N SER A 503 -21.22 15.42 3.65
CA SER A 503 -20.10 16.12 3.05
C SER A 503 -20.62 17.20 2.10
N GLU A 504 -19.85 18.25 1.94
CA GLU A 504 -19.95 19.15 0.79
C GLU A 504 -18.95 18.65 -0.26
N ALA A 505 -19.45 18.20 -1.41
CA ALA A 505 -18.61 17.63 -2.46
C ALA A 505 -17.87 18.76 -3.19
N GLN A 506 -16.54 18.67 -3.25
CA GLN A 506 -15.67 19.59 -4.01
C GLN A 506 -14.92 18.93 -5.18
N SER A 507 -15.24 17.66 -5.44
CA SER A 507 -14.59 16.82 -6.44
C SER A 507 -15.62 15.98 -7.20
N ALA A 508 -15.18 15.42 -8.33
CA ALA A 508 -15.93 14.47 -9.14
C ALA A 508 -15.21 13.11 -9.17
N PRO A 509 -15.95 11.99 -9.23
CA PRO A 509 -15.35 10.66 -9.32
C PRO A 509 -14.83 10.39 -10.74
N GLY A 510 -13.66 9.78 -10.83
CA GLY A 510 -13.05 9.28 -12.07
C GLY A 510 -12.75 7.79 -11.96
N HIS A 511 -12.93 7.07 -13.08
CA HIS A 511 -12.66 5.64 -13.20
C HIS A 511 -11.94 5.34 -14.51
N SER A 512 -10.78 4.69 -14.45
CA SER A 512 -9.99 4.26 -15.61
C SER A 512 -9.63 2.78 -15.54
N GLU A 513 -9.85 2.02 -16.61
CA GLU A 513 -9.41 0.63 -16.81
C GLU A 513 -8.25 0.57 -17.81
N PHE A 514 -7.21 -0.22 -17.53
CA PHE A 514 -6.03 -0.39 -18.39
C PHE A 514 -5.70 -1.85 -18.71
N LEU A 515 -5.20 -2.09 -19.93
CA LEU A 515 -4.47 -3.30 -20.29
C LEU A 515 -2.96 -3.13 -20.00
N GLY A 516 -2.24 -4.25 -19.78
CA GLY A 516 -0.79 -4.23 -19.57
C GLY A 516 -0.02 -3.82 -20.82
N THR A 517 0.90 -2.85 -20.72
CA THR A 517 1.68 -2.33 -21.87
C THR A 517 3.13 -2.85 -21.90
N GLY A 518 3.57 -3.58 -20.87
CA GLY A 518 4.96 -3.98 -20.66
C GLY A 518 5.86 -2.88 -20.06
N GLY A 519 5.35 -1.64 -19.93
CA GLY A 519 6.02 -0.53 -19.24
C GLY A 519 5.46 -0.29 -17.84
N SER A 520 6.10 0.61 -17.09
CA SER A 520 5.64 1.01 -15.75
C SER A 520 4.83 2.32 -15.71
N LEU A 521 4.80 3.09 -16.81
CA LEU A 521 4.18 4.41 -16.87
C LEU A 521 2.76 4.35 -17.46
N TYR A 522 1.80 4.93 -16.73
CA TYR A 522 0.40 5.05 -17.11
C TYR A 522 -0.10 6.48 -16.86
N TYR A 523 -0.97 6.98 -17.73
CA TYR A 523 -1.65 8.27 -17.56
C TYR A 523 -3.13 8.02 -17.25
N LEU A 524 -3.70 8.76 -16.30
CA LEU A 524 -5.12 8.72 -15.94
C LEU A 524 -5.91 9.71 -16.80
N ARG A 525 -7.21 9.45 -16.99
CA ARG A 525 -8.05 10.29 -17.85
C ARG A 525 -8.12 11.74 -17.39
N HIS A 526 -8.05 12.01 -16.08
CA HIS A 526 -8.14 13.37 -15.55
C HIS A 526 -6.84 13.75 -14.83
N THR A 527 -6.56 15.05 -14.82
CA THR A 527 -5.51 15.69 -14.02
C THR A 527 -6.11 16.43 -12.81
N ASP A 528 -5.29 17.05 -11.97
CA ASP A 528 -5.73 17.70 -10.73
C ASP A 528 -6.55 16.79 -9.81
N LEU A 529 -5.96 15.62 -9.54
CA LEU A 529 -6.52 14.61 -8.65
C LEU A 529 -6.46 15.08 -7.20
N LEU A 530 -7.42 14.62 -6.42
CA LEU A 530 -7.47 14.86 -4.99
C LEU A 530 -6.45 13.94 -4.30
N PRO A 531 -5.43 14.48 -3.61
CA PRO A 531 -4.40 13.65 -2.98
C PRO A 531 -4.96 12.63 -1.99
N GLY A 532 -4.51 11.38 -2.12
CA GLY A 532 -4.94 10.25 -1.29
C GLY A 532 -6.32 9.68 -1.63
N SER A 533 -6.92 10.07 -2.78
CA SER A 533 -8.20 9.52 -3.24
C SER A 533 -8.08 8.26 -4.09
N ASP A 534 -6.86 7.90 -4.50
CA ASP A 534 -6.56 6.82 -5.43
C ASP A 534 -6.83 5.42 -4.84
N GLN A 535 -7.51 4.55 -5.60
CA GLN A 535 -7.72 3.14 -5.31
C GLN A 535 -7.43 2.31 -6.55
N ILE A 536 -6.40 1.46 -6.47
CA ILE A 536 -5.90 0.70 -7.62
C ILE A 536 -6.07 -0.79 -7.39
N VAL A 537 -6.62 -1.47 -8.39
CA VAL A 537 -7.02 -2.87 -8.31
C VAL A 537 -6.66 -3.62 -9.59
N LEU A 538 -6.08 -4.81 -9.47
CA LEU A 538 -5.91 -5.77 -10.55
C LEU A 538 -7.06 -6.79 -10.52
N GLU A 539 -7.80 -6.93 -11.62
CA GLU A 539 -8.89 -7.89 -11.77
C GLU A 539 -8.59 -8.96 -12.81
N VAL A 540 -8.97 -10.21 -12.50
CA VAL A 540 -8.95 -11.36 -13.41
C VAL A 540 -10.37 -11.70 -13.80
N ARG A 541 -10.71 -11.76 -15.09
CA ARG A 541 -12.07 -11.94 -15.61
C ARG A 541 -12.20 -13.12 -16.58
N ASP A 542 -13.34 -13.82 -16.53
CA ASP A 542 -13.77 -14.83 -17.50
C ASP A 542 -14.13 -14.19 -18.85
N PRO A 543 -13.49 -14.59 -19.96
CA PRO A 543 -13.77 -14.01 -21.27
C PRO A 543 -15.13 -14.41 -21.86
N LEU A 544 -15.77 -15.51 -21.43
CA LEU A 544 -17.09 -15.92 -21.94
C LEU A 544 -18.23 -15.18 -21.22
N THR A 545 -18.09 -14.99 -19.91
CA THR A 545 -19.16 -14.46 -19.05
C THR A 545 -18.91 -13.03 -18.57
N GLY A 546 -17.68 -12.51 -18.69
CA GLY A 546 -17.26 -11.22 -18.12
C GLY A 546 -17.15 -11.22 -16.59
N ARG A 547 -17.31 -12.39 -15.94
CA ARG A 547 -17.33 -12.54 -14.49
C ARG A 547 -15.95 -12.31 -13.88
N VAL A 548 -15.90 -11.58 -12.76
CA VAL A 548 -14.64 -11.39 -11.99
C VAL A 548 -14.33 -12.66 -11.19
N GLU A 549 -13.17 -13.25 -11.45
CA GLU A 549 -12.68 -14.46 -10.77
C GLU A 549 -11.79 -14.12 -9.57
N THR A 550 -10.93 -13.10 -9.71
CA THR A 550 -10.00 -12.68 -8.65
C THR A 550 -9.77 -11.17 -8.70
N ARG A 551 -9.56 -10.56 -7.54
CA ARG A 551 -9.34 -9.13 -7.37
C ARG A 551 -8.20 -8.88 -6.36
N VAL A 552 -7.21 -8.06 -6.74
CA VAL A 552 -6.03 -7.74 -5.91
C VAL A 552 -5.86 -6.23 -5.82
N SER A 553 -5.91 -5.65 -4.62
CA SER A 553 -5.62 -4.21 -4.42
C SER A 553 -4.12 -3.95 -4.39
N LEU A 554 -3.67 -2.90 -5.08
CA LEU A 554 -2.27 -2.44 -5.06
C LEU A 554 -2.07 -1.37 -3.98
N LEU A 555 -0.87 -1.30 -3.39
CA LEU A 555 -0.52 -0.37 -2.33
C LEU A 555 0.36 0.78 -2.82
N ARG A 556 -0.01 2.02 -2.48
CA ARG A 556 0.79 3.22 -2.75
C ARG A 556 2.16 3.15 -2.07
N ASP A 557 3.18 3.67 -2.74
CA ASP A 557 4.60 3.68 -2.37
C ASP A 557 5.27 2.30 -2.22
N VAL A 558 4.52 1.21 -2.48
CA VAL A 558 5.01 -0.17 -2.46
C VAL A 558 4.88 -0.78 -3.86
N ASP A 559 3.66 -0.75 -4.41
CA ASP A 559 3.33 -1.28 -5.73
C ASP A 559 3.29 -0.18 -6.81
N TYR A 560 3.04 1.08 -6.42
CA TYR A 560 2.98 2.22 -7.34
C TYR A 560 3.26 3.58 -6.69
N GLU A 561 3.70 4.56 -7.49
CA GLU A 561 3.73 6.00 -7.18
C GLU A 561 2.70 6.72 -8.07
N ILE A 562 2.04 7.76 -7.56
CA ILE A 562 1.09 8.59 -8.33
C ILE A 562 1.46 10.07 -8.21
N ASP A 563 1.40 10.80 -9.33
CA ASP A 563 1.43 12.26 -9.37
C ASP A 563 0.00 12.77 -9.54
N GLU A 564 -0.54 13.39 -8.51
CA GLU A 564 -1.94 13.85 -8.51
C GLU A 564 -2.16 15.10 -9.36
N LEU A 565 -1.17 15.98 -9.50
CA LEU A 565 -1.33 17.17 -10.33
C LEU A 565 -1.46 16.80 -11.81
N GLN A 566 -0.63 15.86 -12.26
CA GLN A 566 -0.53 15.43 -13.65
C GLN A 566 -1.41 14.21 -13.97
N GLY A 567 -1.98 13.55 -12.96
CA GLY A 567 -2.76 12.32 -13.14
C GLY A 567 -1.93 11.19 -13.74
N ARG A 568 -0.75 10.93 -13.19
CA ARG A 568 0.22 9.95 -13.72
C ARG A 568 0.53 8.87 -12.70
N LEU A 569 0.55 7.62 -13.14
CA LEU A 569 0.81 6.43 -12.33
C LEU A 569 2.09 5.74 -12.79
N LEU A 570 2.99 5.45 -11.84
CA LEU A 570 4.24 4.72 -12.06
C LEU A 570 4.25 3.43 -11.23
N LEU A 571 4.11 2.28 -11.88
CA LEU A 571 4.16 0.98 -11.21
C LEU A 571 5.61 0.59 -10.86
N THR A 572 5.81 -0.03 -9.69
CA THR A 572 7.14 -0.55 -9.33
C THR A 572 7.53 -1.76 -10.18
N ARG A 573 6.53 -2.52 -10.66
CA ARG A 573 6.69 -3.67 -11.57
C ARG A 573 5.75 -3.55 -12.78
N PRO A 574 6.20 -3.86 -14.01
CA PRO A 574 5.33 -3.87 -15.19
C PRO A 574 4.21 -4.92 -15.08
N LEU A 575 3.05 -4.62 -15.68
CA LEU A 575 1.87 -5.49 -15.66
C LEU A 575 1.95 -6.61 -16.72
N LEU A 576 1.67 -7.86 -16.33
CA LEU A 576 1.58 -9.02 -17.22
C LEU A 576 0.13 -9.27 -17.70
N GLN A 577 -0.03 -9.73 -18.94
CA GLN A 577 -1.34 -9.77 -19.63
C GLN A 577 -2.23 -11.00 -19.36
N ILE A 578 -1.71 -12.16 -18.91
CA ILE A 578 -2.52 -13.40 -18.81
C ILE A 578 -2.18 -14.22 -17.55
N VAL A 579 -3.21 -14.71 -16.86
CA VAL A 579 -3.12 -15.73 -15.78
C VAL A 579 -4.03 -16.91 -16.13
N ARG A 580 -3.59 -18.14 -15.84
CA ARG A 580 -4.41 -19.35 -15.96
C ARG A 580 -4.75 -19.89 -14.57
N ASP A 581 -6.04 -19.98 -14.27
CA ASP A 581 -6.55 -20.70 -13.09
C ASP A 581 -7.64 -21.70 -13.51
N ASN A 582 -7.83 -22.76 -12.71
CA ASN A 582 -8.64 -23.94 -13.03
C ASN A 582 -10.14 -23.77 -12.71
N LEU A 583 -11.01 -23.84 -13.73
CA LEU A 583 -12.46 -24.05 -13.56
C LEU A 583 -12.81 -25.56 -13.43
N PRO A 584 -13.92 -25.91 -12.73
CA PRO A 584 -14.38 -27.29 -12.57
C PRO A 584 -15.34 -27.74 -13.71
N SER A 585 -14.87 -27.76 -14.96
CA SER A 585 -15.55 -28.37 -16.12
C SER A 585 -14.60 -29.34 -16.84
N ILE A 586 -15.10 -30.43 -17.42
CA ILE A 586 -14.35 -31.25 -18.40
C ILE A 586 -14.85 -31.06 -19.83
N ILE A 587 -16.04 -30.47 -20.02
CA ILE A 587 -16.51 -29.99 -21.32
C ILE A 587 -15.85 -28.68 -21.68
N ARG A 588 -15.42 -28.57 -22.93
CA ARG A 588 -14.73 -27.39 -23.47
C ARG A 588 -15.59 -26.67 -24.49
N ASP A 589 -15.76 -25.36 -24.29
CA ASP A 589 -16.47 -24.48 -25.22
C ASP A 589 -15.59 -24.07 -26.41
N THR A 590 -14.30 -23.88 -26.13
CA THR A 590 -13.24 -23.67 -27.10
C THR A 590 -12.16 -24.72 -26.92
N PRO A 591 -11.38 -25.06 -27.96
CA PRO A 591 -10.29 -26.04 -27.82
C PRO A 591 -9.18 -25.67 -26.79
N LEU A 592 -9.07 -24.40 -26.33
CA LEU A 592 -8.07 -23.85 -25.38
C LEU A 592 -8.67 -22.89 -24.32
N ASP A 593 -8.38 -23.08 -23.02
CA ASP A 593 -8.87 -22.25 -21.89
C ASP A 593 -7.91 -21.10 -21.43
N GLY A 594 -8.45 -20.04 -20.77
CA GLY A 594 -7.72 -18.92 -20.10
C GLY A 594 -8.58 -17.73 -19.57
N PHE A 595 -7.99 -16.79 -18.81
CA PHE A 595 -8.61 -15.55 -18.25
C PHE A 595 -7.92 -14.24 -18.70
N ASP A 596 -8.63 -13.09 -18.63
CA ASP A 596 -8.15 -11.72 -18.93
C ASP A 596 -7.74 -10.95 -17.65
N ASN A 597 -6.71 -10.09 -17.73
CA ASN A 597 -6.21 -9.25 -16.62
C ASN A 597 -6.42 -7.75 -16.89
N ARG A 598 -7.04 -7.01 -15.97
CA ARG A 598 -7.26 -5.55 -16.08
C ARG A 598 -6.82 -4.78 -14.84
N LEU A 599 -6.17 -3.63 -15.05
CA LEU A 599 -5.83 -2.68 -13.99
C LEU A 599 -6.91 -1.59 -13.90
N LEU A 600 -7.63 -1.52 -12.79
CA LEU A 600 -8.67 -0.54 -12.52
C LEU A 600 -8.13 0.53 -11.57
N VAL A 601 -8.45 1.79 -11.84
CA VAL A 601 -8.03 2.95 -11.05
C VAL A 601 -9.24 3.85 -10.79
N ASP A 602 -9.71 3.87 -9.55
CA ASP A 602 -10.73 4.78 -9.02
C ASP A 602 -10.05 5.98 -8.33
N TYR A 603 -10.54 7.20 -8.56
CA TYR A 603 -9.97 8.42 -7.99
C TYR A 603 -10.99 9.58 -7.94
N GLU A 604 -10.66 10.65 -7.22
CA GLU A 604 -11.41 11.91 -7.23
C GLU A 604 -10.57 13.02 -7.91
N TYR A 605 -11.20 13.87 -8.70
CA TYR A 605 -10.55 15.00 -9.37
C TYR A 605 -11.35 16.29 -9.24
N ILE A 606 -10.72 17.44 -9.47
CA ILE A 606 -11.37 18.76 -9.32
C ILE A 606 -11.66 19.35 -10.71
N PRO A 607 -12.92 19.38 -11.17
CA PRO A 607 -13.27 19.94 -12.47
C PRO A 607 -13.06 21.46 -12.56
N ALA A 608 -12.85 21.95 -13.79
CA ALA A 608 -12.84 23.39 -14.05
C ALA A 608 -14.23 24.01 -13.78
N GLY A 609 -14.27 25.11 -13.02
CA GLY A 609 -15.52 25.82 -12.72
C GLY A 609 -16.42 25.15 -11.67
N PHE A 610 -15.89 24.20 -10.89
CA PHE A 610 -16.62 23.54 -9.81
C PHE A 610 -17.12 24.55 -8.75
N SER A 611 -18.39 24.42 -8.30
CA SER A 611 -18.98 25.23 -7.23
C SER A 611 -19.17 24.40 -5.96
N ALA A 612 -18.74 24.92 -4.81
CA ALA A 612 -18.70 24.17 -3.56
C ALA A 612 -20.09 23.75 -3.04
N ASN A 613 -21.18 24.42 -3.41
CA ASN A 613 -22.51 24.27 -2.76
C ASN A 613 -23.23 22.90 -2.93
N GLN A 614 -22.57 21.84 -3.39
CA GLN A 614 -23.17 20.51 -3.61
C GLN A 614 -23.04 19.65 -2.36
N THR A 615 -24.16 19.20 -1.80
CA THR A 615 -24.16 18.33 -0.61
C THR A 615 -24.31 16.86 -0.99
N SER A 616 -23.53 16.00 -0.33
CA SER A 616 -23.62 14.54 -0.42
C SER A 616 -23.87 13.96 0.96
N VAL A 617 -24.93 13.16 1.09
CA VAL A 617 -25.25 12.43 2.32
C VAL A 617 -25.42 10.96 2.03
N GLY A 618 -25.02 10.12 2.98
CA GLY A 618 -25.24 8.69 2.83
C GLY A 618 -25.31 7.96 4.15
N PHE A 619 -26.04 6.85 4.14
CA PHE A 619 -26.25 5.97 5.28
C PHE A 619 -26.21 4.53 4.80
N ASN A 620 -25.46 3.68 5.50
CA ASN A 620 -25.49 2.24 5.36
C ASN A 620 -25.60 1.62 6.76
N GLY A 621 -26.60 0.79 6.99
CA GLY A 621 -26.79 0.13 8.29
C GLY A 621 -27.08 -1.33 8.09
N ARG A 622 -26.60 -2.18 9.00
CA ARG A 622 -26.93 -3.61 9.04
C ARG A 622 -27.06 -4.10 10.48
N THR A 623 -28.07 -4.92 10.74
CA THR A 623 -28.37 -5.42 12.08
C THR A 623 -28.79 -6.89 12.06
N TRP A 624 -28.27 -7.68 12.99
CA TRP A 624 -28.67 -9.06 13.26
C TRP A 624 -29.81 -9.11 14.30
N LEU A 625 -30.96 -9.62 13.89
CA LEU A 625 -32.09 -9.98 14.74
C LEU A 625 -31.91 -11.44 15.18
N GLY A 626 -31.44 -11.65 16.40
CA GLY A 626 -30.99 -12.97 16.86
C GLY A 626 -29.64 -13.34 16.23
N ASP A 627 -29.43 -14.62 15.91
CA ASP A 627 -28.17 -15.14 15.35
C ASP A 627 -28.30 -15.56 13.88
N HIS A 628 -29.48 -15.39 13.29
CA HIS A 628 -29.84 -15.99 12.00
C HIS A 628 -30.46 -15.05 10.98
N VAL A 629 -30.85 -13.83 11.35
CA VAL A 629 -31.48 -12.88 10.41
C VAL A 629 -30.75 -11.56 10.48
N ALA A 630 -30.19 -11.09 9.37
CA ALA A 630 -29.56 -9.79 9.23
C ALA A 630 -30.37 -8.93 8.26
N ILE A 631 -30.68 -7.69 8.63
CA ILE A 631 -31.34 -6.72 7.75
C ILE A 631 -30.39 -5.54 7.58
N GLY A 632 -30.17 -5.13 6.35
CA GLY A 632 -29.40 -3.95 6.02
C GLY A 632 -30.09 -3.05 5.00
N GLY A 633 -29.54 -1.85 4.86
CA GLY A 633 -29.98 -0.89 3.86
C GLY A 633 -28.95 0.21 3.64
N THR A 634 -28.92 0.69 2.41
CA THR A 634 -28.07 1.80 1.94
C THR A 634 -28.95 2.90 1.37
N TYR A 635 -28.62 4.15 1.66
CA TYR A 635 -29.20 5.32 1.02
C TYR A 635 -28.10 6.34 0.75
N VAL A 636 -28.06 6.90 -0.45
CA VAL A 636 -27.14 7.96 -0.86
C VAL A 636 -27.93 8.99 -1.67
N ASP A 637 -27.68 10.26 -1.37
CA ASP A 637 -28.15 11.40 -2.14
C ASP A 637 -26.95 12.32 -2.36
N GLU A 638 -26.54 12.48 -3.61
CA GLU A 638 -25.39 13.26 -4.03
C GLU A 638 -25.85 14.33 -5.00
N GLN A 639 -25.82 15.59 -4.55
CA GLN A 639 -26.11 16.73 -5.41
C GLN A 639 -24.95 16.98 -6.37
N ARG A 640 -25.27 17.27 -7.63
CA ARG A 640 -24.26 17.52 -8.68
C ARG A 640 -24.60 18.75 -9.50
N ALA A 641 -23.63 19.28 -10.23
CA ALA A 641 -23.87 20.38 -11.16
C ALA A 641 -24.76 19.96 -12.36
N GLY A 642 -24.79 18.66 -12.66
CA GLY A 642 -25.65 18.04 -13.67
C GLY A 642 -26.86 17.37 -13.02
N ASP A 643 -26.97 16.05 -13.20
CA ASP A 643 -28.05 15.26 -12.58
C ASP A 643 -27.60 14.75 -11.21
N ASP A 644 -28.42 15.00 -10.19
CA ASP A 644 -28.22 14.49 -8.84
C ASP A 644 -28.22 12.95 -8.86
N TYR A 645 -27.23 12.35 -8.20
CA TYR A 645 -27.13 10.90 -8.10
C TYR A 645 -27.80 10.40 -6.84
N ARG A 646 -28.70 9.43 -6.97
CA ARG A 646 -29.36 8.78 -5.83
C ARG A 646 -29.19 7.28 -5.91
N LEU A 647 -29.01 6.66 -4.75
CA LEU A 647 -28.95 5.21 -4.59
C LEU A 647 -29.72 4.81 -3.34
N GLY A 648 -30.72 3.94 -3.49
CA GLY A 648 -31.40 3.29 -2.38
C GLY A 648 -31.26 1.78 -2.50
N ALA A 649 -30.87 1.08 -1.44
CA ALA A 649 -30.78 -0.37 -1.41
C ALA A 649 -31.28 -0.96 -0.09
N LEU A 650 -31.85 -2.16 -0.15
CA LEU A 650 -32.24 -2.97 1.00
C LEU A 650 -31.65 -4.37 0.83
N ASP A 651 -31.04 -4.90 1.90
CA ASP A 651 -30.50 -6.25 1.94
C ASP A 651 -31.06 -7.06 3.12
N LEU A 652 -31.33 -8.34 2.90
CA LEU A 652 -31.77 -9.29 3.92
C LEU A 652 -30.91 -10.55 3.82
N THR A 653 -30.31 -10.97 4.93
CA THR A 653 -29.54 -12.22 5.03
C THR A 653 -30.18 -13.13 6.07
N LEU A 654 -30.61 -14.33 5.65
CA LEU A 654 -31.02 -15.41 6.54
C LEU A 654 -29.88 -16.41 6.61
N GLN A 655 -29.20 -16.54 7.75
CA GLN A 655 -28.03 -17.41 7.91
C GLN A 655 -28.26 -18.47 8.98
N ALA A 656 -28.24 -19.74 8.58
CA ALA A 656 -28.34 -20.87 9.51
C ALA A 656 -26.97 -21.44 9.92
N GLY A 657 -25.89 -21.05 9.23
CA GLY A 657 -24.51 -21.46 9.49
C GLY A 657 -23.50 -20.78 8.56
N ARG A 658 -22.22 -21.16 8.61
CA ARG A 658 -21.16 -20.63 7.74
C ARG A 658 -21.44 -20.92 6.28
N GLY A 659 -21.87 -22.14 5.97
CA GLY A 659 -22.15 -22.62 4.61
C GLY A 659 -23.63 -22.56 4.21
N THR A 660 -24.51 -22.09 5.10
CA THR A 660 -25.96 -22.08 4.87
C THR A 660 -26.57 -20.69 5.08
N TYR A 661 -26.91 -20.03 3.98
CA TYR A 661 -27.51 -18.70 4.00
C TYR A 661 -28.44 -18.42 2.80
N ILE A 662 -29.31 -17.42 2.93
CA ILE A 662 -30.05 -16.79 1.84
C ILE A 662 -29.79 -15.29 1.95
N LYS A 663 -29.41 -14.64 0.86
CA LYS A 663 -29.27 -13.19 0.73
C LYS A 663 -30.26 -12.69 -0.31
N LEU A 664 -30.89 -11.58 -0.02
CA LEU A 664 -31.78 -10.87 -0.92
C LEU A 664 -31.29 -9.42 -0.95
N GLU A 665 -31.21 -8.84 -2.13
CA GLU A 665 -30.84 -7.43 -2.32
C GLU A 665 -31.79 -6.81 -3.35
N GLN A 666 -32.20 -5.58 -3.08
CA GLN A 666 -32.91 -4.75 -4.04
C GLN A 666 -32.33 -3.34 -3.94
N ALA A 667 -31.91 -2.78 -5.07
CA ALA A 667 -31.36 -1.45 -5.20
C ALA A 667 -32.05 -0.69 -6.33
N SER A 668 -32.02 0.62 -6.26
CA SER A 668 -32.52 1.54 -7.27
C SER A 668 -31.58 2.73 -7.35
N SER A 669 -31.25 3.17 -8.56
CA SER A 669 -30.34 4.29 -8.80
C SER A 669 -30.90 5.29 -9.80
N GLU A 670 -30.69 6.58 -9.53
CA GLU A 670 -30.95 7.69 -10.44
C GLU A 670 -29.61 8.35 -10.82
N ALA A 671 -29.42 8.65 -12.11
CA ALA A 671 -28.21 9.17 -12.75
C ALA A 671 -27.00 8.21 -12.84
N THR A 672 -26.01 8.55 -13.67
CA THR A 672 -24.76 7.78 -13.79
C THR A 672 -23.86 8.00 -12.58
N SER A 673 -23.39 6.94 -11.92
CA SER A 673 -22.47 7.05 -10.77
C SER A 673 -21.14 7.72 -11.15
N ALA A 674 -20.45 7.23 -12.19
CA ALA A 674 -19.19 7.78 -12.70
C ALA A 674 -18.98 7.40 -14.18
N PRO A 675 -18.24 8.18 -14.98
CA PRO A 675 -17.83 7.78 -16.33
C PRO A 675 -16.73 6.70 -16.29
N VAL A 676 -16.84 5.68 -17.13
CA VAL A 676 -15.90 4.54 -17.21
C VAL A 676 -15.04 4.67 -18.47
N PHE A 677 -13.73 4.88 -18.32
CA PHE A 677 -12.79 5.02 -19.43
C PHE A 677 -11.85 3.81 -19.53
N PHE A 678 -11.61 3.30 -20.74
CA PHE A 678 -10.73 2.18 -21.02
C PHE A 678 -9.54 2.60 -21.89
N SER A 679 -8.34 2.08 -21.61
CA SER A 679 -7.12 2.33 -22.39
C SER A 679 -6.25 1.07 -22.52
N ASP A 680 -5.79 0.79 -23.73
CA ASP A 680 -4.91 -0.33 -24.08
C ASP A 680 -3.43 0.07 -24.24
N ASN A 681 -3.13 1.37 -24.31
CA ASN A 681 -1.80 1.92 -24.58
C ASN A 681 -1.21 2.74 -23.42
N GLY A 682 -1.75 2.56 -22.21
CA GLY A 682 -1.22 3.19 -20.99
C GLY A 682 -1.69 4.62 -20.76
N GLY A 683 -2.88 4.98 -21.26
CA GLY A 683 -3.49 6.30 -21.05
C GLY A 683 -3.10 7.36 -22.06
N LEU A 684 -2.50 6.98 -23.19
CA LEU A 684 -2.26 7.88 -24.32
C LEU A 684 -3.55 8.15 -25.11
N SER A 685 -4.46 7.18 -25.13
CA SER A 685 -5.84 7.33 -25.62
C SER A 685 -6.84 6.59 -24.75
N PHE A 686 -8.10 7.06 -24.75
CA PHE A 686 -9.20 6.48 -23.96
C PHE A 686 -10.46 6.28 -24.80
N THR A 687 -11.17 5.18 -24.53
CA THR A 687 -12.53 4.91 -25.02
C THR A 687 -13.48 4.85 -23.84
N ARG A 688 -14.59 5.61 -23.88
CA ARG A 688 -15.61 5.56 -22.82
C ARG A 688 -16.52 4.36 -23.03
N LEU A 689 -16.70 3.54 -21.99
CA LEU A 689 -17.48 2.30 -22.06
C LEU A 689 -18.98 2.50 -21.77
N ASN A 690 -19.33 3.38 -20.83
CA ASN A 690 -20.73 3.59 -20.44
C ASN A 690 -21.42 4.69 -21.26
N PRO A 691 -22.76 4.61 -21.47
CA PRO A 691 -23.50 5.57 -22.30
C PRO A 691 -23.38 7.03 -21.82
N ILE A 692 -23.36 7.96 -22.79
CA ILE A 692 -23.18 9.41 -22.56
C ILE A 692 -24.53 10.16 -22.50
N ALA A 693 -25.58 9.64 -23.15
CA ALA A 693 -26.83 10.36 -23.37
C ALA A 693 -28.05 9.57 -22.86
N GLY A 694 -29.03 10.30 -22.30
CA GLY A 694 -30.30 9.77 -21.81
C GLY A 694 -30.43 9.82 -20.29
N SER A 695 -31.66 9.91 -19.79
CA SER A 695 -31.95 9.76 -18.35
C SER A 695 -31.54 8.35 -17.91
N ARG A 696 -30.76 8.25 -16.83
CA ARG A 696 -30.31 6.99 -16.25
C ARG A 696 -31.13 6.75 -14.98
N ASP A 697 -32.00 5.75 -15.02
CA ASP A 697 -32.86 5.35 -13.91
C ASP A 697 -33.09 3.85 -14.06
N GLY A 698 -32.94 3.09 -12.99
CA GLY A 698 -33.18 1.66 -13.02
C GLY A 698 -33.07 0.99 -11.66
N ASP A 699 -33.66 -0.20 -11.57
CA ASP A 699 -33.57 -1.09 -10.43
C ASP A 699 -32.53 -2.21 -10.66
N ALA A 700 -32.00 -2.74 -9.56
CA ALA A 700 -31.23 -3.97 -9.53
C ALA A 700 -31.72 -4.87 -8.39
N ARG A 701 -31.91 -6.15 -8.66
CA ARG A 701 -32.42 -7.12 -7.69
C ARG A 701 -31.55 -8.36 -7.72
N SER A 702 -31.23 -8.93 -6.56
CA SER A 702 -30.62 -10.25 -6.49
C SER A 702 -31.16 -11.09 -5.35
N ILE A 703 -31.12 -12.39 -5.57
CA ILE A 703 -31.38 -13.45 -4.61
C ILE A 703 -30.21 -14.41 -4.72
N GLU A 704 -29.57 -14.75 -3.61
CA GLU A 704 -28.51 -15.75 -3.53
C GLU A 704 -28.85 -16.70 -2.38
N ALA A 705 -28.99 -18.00 -2.62
CA ALA A 705 -29.23 -18.99 -1.59
C ALA A 705 -28.14 -20.06 -1.65
N ARG A 706 -27.62 -20.47 -0.50
CA ARG A 706 -26.67 -21.56 -0.36
C ARG A 706 -27.00 -22.38 0.88
N ILE A 707 -26.90 -23.70 0.79
CA ILE A 707 -27.08 -24.62 1.92
C ILE A 707 -26.01 -25.69 1.92
N ASN A 708 -25.37 -25.88 3.08
CA ASN A 708 -24.45 -26.98 3.33
C ASN A 708 -25.18 -28.05 4.16
N LEU A 709 -25.52 -29.17 3.54
CA LEU A 709 -26.32 -30.23 4.16
C LEU A 709 -25.58 -30.97 5.29
N LEU A 710 -24.25 -31.00 5.25
CA LEU A 710 -23.42 -31.55 6.34
C LEU A 710 -23.51 -30.67 7.58
N GLU A 711 -23.38 -29.35 7.40
CA GLU A 711 -23.55 -28.37 8.47
C GLU A 711 -24.94 -28.46 9.12
N ARG A 712 -25.97 -28.77 8.33
CA ARG A 712 -27.34 -28.95 8.82
C ARG A 712 -27.61 -30.33 9.42
N GLY A 713 -26.64 -31.23 9.43
CA GLY A 713 -26.80 -32.60 9.91
C GLY A 713 -27.78 -33.43 9.09
N ILE A 714 -28.08 -33.01 7.86
CA ILE A 714 -28.98 -33.71 6.94
C ILE A 714 -28.24 -34.87 6.26
N THR A 715 -26.95 -34.69 6.00
CA THR A 715 -26.07 -35.69 5.40
C THR A 715 -24.83 -35.92 6.27
N GLU A 716 -24.33 -37.16 6.29
CA GLU A 716 -23.04 -37.49 6.94
C GLU A 716 -21.83 -37.06 6.09
N ARG A 717 -22.05 -36.75 4.81
CA ARG A 717 -21.04 -36.32 3.84
C ARG A 717 -21.32 -34.90 3.37
N GLU A 718 -20.27 -34.24 2.88
CA GLU A 718 -20.35 -32.88 2.35
C GLU A 718 -21.26 -32.82 1.11
N TRP A 719 -22.32 -32.01 1.21
CA TRP A 719 -23.19 -31.63 0.10
C TRP A 719 -23.54 -30.16 0.24
N THR A 720 -23.34 -29.39 -0.83
CA THR A 720 -23.69 -27.98 -0.93
C THR A 720 -24.66 -27.79 -2.07
N LEU A 721 -25.73 -27.05 -1.86
CA LEU A 721 -26.65 -26.59 -2.91
C LEU A 721 -26.60 -25.06 -2.94
N GLY A 722 -26.63 -24.47 -4.12
CA GLY A 722 -26.63 -23.04 -4.37
C GLY A 722 -27.72 -22.66 -5.38
N ALA A 723 -28.26 -21.45 -5.30
CA ALA A 723 -29.14 -20.87 -6.29
C ALA A 723 -29.00 -19.35 -6.30
N TRP A 724 -29.15 -18.74 -7.45
CA TRP A 724 -29.14 -17.29 -7.59
C TRP A 724 -30.13 -16.81 -8.65
N TRP A 725 -30.56 -15.57 -8.51
CA TRP A 725 -31.34 -14.83 -9.51
C TRP A 725 -30.94 -13.35 -9.39
N ARG A 726 -30.81 -12.67 -10.52
CA ARG A 726 -30.36 -11.29 -10.69
C ARG A 726 -31.14 -10.67 -11.84
N ASP A 727 -31.53 -9.43 -11.66
CA ASP A 727 -32.26 -8.64 -12.66
C ASP A 727 -31.83 -7.19 -12.48
N VAL A 728 -31.18 -6.63 -13.49
CA VAL A 728 -30.58 -5.30 -13.49
C VAL A 728 -31.06 -4.55 -14.71
N ASP A 729 -31.75 -3.44 -14.48
CA ASP A 729 -32.22 -2.57 -15.55
C ASP A 729 -31.05 -1.92 -16.28
N ALA A 730 -31.24 -1.65 -17.58
CA ALA A 730 -30.22 -1.00 -18.41
C ALA A 730 -29.76 0.34 -17.83
N GLY A 731 -30.67 1.06 -17.15
CA GLY A 731 -30.47 2.37 -16.54
C GLY A 731 -29.78 2.38 -15.17
N PHE A 732 -29.67 1.22 -14.51
CA PHE A 732 -29.01 1.11 -13.21
C PHE A 732 -27.51 1.43 -13.33
N SER A 733 -26.97 2.19 -12.37
CA SER A 733 -25.57 2.63 -12.39
C SER A 733 -24.98 2.71 -10.98
N VAL A 734 -23.89 1.97 -10.79
CA VAL A 734 -22.97 2.10 -9.65
C VAL A 734 -21.53 2.05 -10.18
N ALA A 735 -20.57 2.58 -9.43
CA ALA A 735 -19.18 2.78 -9.88
C ALA A 735 -18.52 1.54 -10.53
N ARG A 736 -18.89 0.32 -10.11
CA ARG A 736 -18.30 -0.94 -10.59
C ARG A 736 -19.17 -1.72 -11.58
N GLN A 737 -20.42 -1.28 -11.81
CA GLN A 737 -21.36 -1.98 -12.67
C GLN A 737 -22.24 -0.96 -13.39
N ASP A 738 -21.75 -0.52 -14.55
CA ASP A 738 -22.45 0.41 -15.45
C ASP A 738 -22.10 0.08 -16.91
N VAL A 739 -22.82 -0.90 -17.45
CA VAL A 739 -22.63 -1.37 -18.84
C VAL A 739 -23.67 -0.82 -19.81
N GLY A 740 -24.67 -0.09 -19.32
CA GLY A 740 -25.74 0.50 -20.15
C GLY A 740 -26.70 -0.47 -20.83
N LEU A 741 -26.71 -1.75 -20.44
CA LEU A 741 -27.56 -2.82 -21.00
C LEU A 741 -28.27 -3.56 -19.87
N PRO A 742 -29.51 -4.05 -20.08
CA PRO A 742 -30.21 -4.83 -19.07
C PRO A 742 -29.52 -6.19 -18.90
N ILE A 743 -29.42 -6.66 -17.65
CA ILE A 743 -28.82 -7.95 -17.30
C ILE A 743 -29.85 -8.78 -16.54
N GLU A 744 -30.13 -9.99 -17.00
CA GLU A 744 -30.96 -10.97 -16.29
C GLU A 744 -30.12 -12.25 -16.13
N GLU A 745 -29.90 -12.71 -14.90
CA GLU A 745 -29.12 -13.92 -14.64
C GLU A 745 -29.78 -14.77 -13.56
N TYR A 746 -29.98 -16.06 -13.77
CA TYR A 746 -30.39 -16.97 -12.71
C TYR A 746 -29.80 -18.34 -12.88
N GLY A 747 -29.66 -19.06 -11.77
CA GLY A 747 -29.06 -20.38 -11.79
C GLY A 747 -29.22 -21.14 -10.49
N ALA A 748 -28.86 -22.41 -10.52
CA ALA A 748 -28.77 -23.26 -9.36
C ALA A 748 -27.60 -24.22 -9.53
N GLU A 749 -26.90 -24.54 -8.45
CA GLU A 749 -25.81 -25.50 -8.47
C GLU A 749 -25.86 -26.42 -7.27
N PHE A 750 -25.17 -27.55 -7.38
CA PHE A 750 -24.92 -28.43 -6.26
C PHE A 750 -23.58 -29.12 -6.42
N ALA A 751 -22.98 -29.49 -5.29
CA ALA A 751 -21.77 -30.27 -5.25
C ALA A 751 -21.76 -31.13 -3.98
N GLY A 752 -21.46 -32.41 -4.09
CA GLY A 752 -21.40 -33.25 -2.91
C GLY A 752 -20.79 -34.62 -3.13
N GLN A 753 -20.39 -35.26 -2.02
CA GLN A 753 -19.83 -36.60 -2.00
C GLN A 753 -20.96 -37.62 -1.80
N VAL A 754 -21.25 -38.42 -2.83
CA VAL A 754 -22.15 -39.56 -2.75
C VAL A 754 -21.50 -40.67 -1.90
N THR A 755 -20.23 -40.95 -2.17
CA THR A 755 -19.34 -41.84 -1.40
C THR A 755 -17.97 -41.16 -1.24
N ASP A 756 -17.06 -41.76 -0.47
CA ASP A 756 -15.67 -41.25 -0.32
C ASP A 756 -14.90 -41.23 -1.67
N ASP A 757 -15.43 -41.95 -2.66
CA ASP A 757 -14.85 -42.11 -3.99
C ASP A 757 -15.68 -41.43 -5.08
N LEU A 758 -16.95 -41.08 -4.84
CA LEU A 758 -17.85 -40.52 -5.85
C LEU A 758 -18.34 -39.13 -5.44
N ARG A 759 -17.95 -38.11 -6.20
CA ARG A 759 -18.44 -36.73 -6.09
C ARG A 759 -19.38 -36.44 -7.26
N LEU A 760 -20.51 -35.80 -6.97
CA LEU A 760 -21.45 -35.31 -7.97
C LEU A 760 -21.49 -33.79 -7.89
N THR A 761 -21.44 -33.12 -9.03
CA THR A 761 -21.66 -31.68 -9.16
C THR A 761 -22.67 -31.43 -10.25
N GLY A 762 -23.45 -30.36 -10.15
CA GLY A 762 -24.36 -29.94 -11.19
C GLY A 762 -24.61 -28.46 -11.10
N ARG A 763 -24.93 -27.83 -12.22
CA ARG A 763 -25.24 -26.40 -12.29
C ARG A 763 -26.18 -26.13 -13.44
N TYR A 764 -27.08 -25.19 -13.26
CA TYR A 764 -27.91 -24.61 -14.28
C TYR A 764 -27.74 -23.10 -14.18
N SER A 765 -27.62 -22.39 -15.29
CA SER A 765 -27.59 -20.93 -15.31
C SER A 765 -28.06 -20.37 -16.65
N ASP A 766 -28.91 -19.36 -16.65
CA ASP A 766 -29.31 -18.52 -17.79
C ASP A 766 -28.85 -17.09 -17.50
N ALA A 767 -28.00 -16.52 -18.35
CA ALA A 767 -27.45 -15.18 -18.22
C ALA A 767 -27.66 -14.40 -19.52
N LYS A 768 -28.34 -13.26 -19.47
CA LYS A 768 -28.66 -12.40 -20.61
C LYS A 768 -28.13 -11.00 -20.38
N ARG A 769 -27.59 -10.38 -21.43
CA ARG A 769 -27.15 -8.99 -21.47
C ARG A 769 -27.64 -8.35 -22.77
N GLY A 770 -28.64 -7.48 -22.68
CA GLY A 770 -29.29 -6.92 -23.87
C GLY A 770 -29.88 -8.01 -24.76
N THR A 771 -29.40 -8.12 -26.01
CA THR A 771 -29.87 -9.14 -26.99
C THR A 771 -29.06 -10.44 -26.96
N ASP A 772 -28.01 -10.49 -26.16
CA ASP A 772 -27.10 -11.62 -26.07
C ASP A 772 -27.37 -12.39 -24.79
N GLY A 773 -27.07 -13.69 -24.78
CA GLY A 773 -27.22 -14.50 -23.57
C GLY A 773 -26.68 -15.90 -23.71
N VAL A 774 -26.49 -16.56 -22.58
CA VAL A 774 -25.98 -17.92 -22.46
C VAL A 774 -26.79 -18.65 -21.39
N GLU A 775 -27.52 -19.69 -21.79
CA GLU A 775 -28.15 -20.66 -20.89
C GLU A 775 -27.31 -21.93 -20.87
N GLN A 776 -27.16 -22.57 -19.71
CA GLN A 776 -26.41 -23.81 -19.58
C GLN A 776 -26.94 -24.68 -18.44
N ALA A 777 -26.99 -25.99 -18.63
CA ALA A 777 -27.34 -27.00 -17.63
C ALA A 777 -26.28 -28.11 -17.64
N GLN A 778 -25.42 -28.18 -16.63
CA GLN A 778 -24.35 -29.17 -16.47
C GLN A 778 -24.59 -30.13 -15.30
N LEU A 779 -24.20 -31.39 -15.48
CA LEU A 779 -24.18 -32.43 -14.46
C LEU A 779 -22.91 -33.25 -14.61
N MET A 780 -22.08 -33.30 -13.58
CA MET A 780 -20.80 -34.02 -13.58
C MET A 780 -20.72 -35.01 -12.41
N ALA A 781 -20.22 -36.21 -12.69
CA ALA A 781 -19.97 -37.27 -11.72
C ALA A 781 -18.50 -37.69 -11.77
N GLN A 782 -17.74 -37.41 -10.71
CA GLN A 782 -16.33 -37.77 -10.55
C GLN A 782 -16.21 -38.98 -9.61
N TRP A 783 -15.82 -40.12 -10.17
CA TRP A 783 -15.64 -41.39 -9.48
C TRP A 783 -14.17 -41.83 -9.44
N ARG A 784 -13.58 -41.89 -8.25
CA ARG A 784 -12.28 -42.50 -7.97
C ARG A 784 -12.44 -44.02 -7.90
N LEU A 785 -12.19 -44.72 -9.02
CA LEU A 785 -12.32 -46.17 -9.14
C LEU A 785 -11.32 -46.95 -8.26
N ALA A 786 -10.12 -46.39 -8.09
CA ALA A 786 -9.05 -46.90 -7.23
C ALA A 786 -8.11 -45.74 -6.85
N GLU A 787 -7.06 -46.03 -6.08
CA GLU A 787 -6.04 -45.06 -5.66
C GLU A 787 -5.44 -44.25 -6.83
N PHE A 788 -5.29 -44.89 -7.99
CA PHE A 788 -4.67 -44.29 -9.18
C PHE A 788 -5.63 -44.08 -10.34
N ASN A 789 -6.95 -44.27 -10.15
CA ASN A 789 -7.91 -44.25 -11.26
C ASN A 789 -9.08 -43.33 -10.92
N GLN A 790 -9.39 -42.41 -11.83
CA GLN A 790 -10.56 -41.55 -11.71
C GLN A 790 -11.30 -41.48 -13.05
N LEU A 791 -12.60 -41.73 -13.00
CA LEU A 791 -13.53 -41.57 -14.10
C LEU A 791 -14.41 -40.36 -13.79
N THR A 792 -14.58 -39.43 -14.72
CA THR A 792 -15.45 -38.27 -14.60
C THR A 792 -16.39 -38.26 -15.78
N GLY A 793 -17.70 -38.33 -15.57
CA GLY A 793 -18.70 -38.10 -16.61
C GLY A 793 -19.28 -36.69 -16.47
N GLU A 794 -19.62 -36.04 -17.56
CA GLU A 794 -20.32 -34.76 -17.59
C GLU A 794 -21.41 -34.79 -18.68
N LEU A 795 -22.56 -34.18 -18.41
CA LEU A 795 -23.60 -33.87 -19.38
C LEU A 795 -23.82 -32.36 -19.30
N ARG A 796 -23.86 -31.66 -20.44
CA ARG A 796 -24.13 -30.22 -20.48
C ARG A 796 -25.07 -29.84 -21.61
N SER A 797 -26.18 -29.19 -21.34
CA SER A 797 -26.94 -28.46 -22.36
C SER A 797 -26.50 -27.00 -22.33
N VAL A 798 -26.35 -26.35 -23.49
CA VAL A 798 -25.99 -24.93 -23.60
C VAL A 798 -26.78 -24.28 -24.73
N THR A 799 -27.39 -23.14 -24.46
CA THR A 799 -28.05 -22.29 -25.45
C THR A 799 -27.29 -20.98 -25.56
N GLU A 800 -26.68 -20.73 -26.70
CA GLU A 800 -26.01 -19.45 -26.99
C GLU A 800 -26.97 -18.55 -27.77
N THR A 801 -27.17 -17.33 -27.29
CA THR A 801 -27.97 -16.30 -27.96
C THR A 801 -27.08 -15.13 -28.35
N ARG A 802 -27.05 -14.79 -29.64
CA ARG A 802 -26.23 -13.69 -30.17
C ARG A 802 -27.04 -12.85 -31.13
N ALA A 803 -27.06 -11.54 -30.91
CA ALA A 803 -27.89 -10.60 -31.64
C ALA A 803 -29.36 -11.08 -31.75
N GLY A 804 -29.86 -11.73 -30.69
CA GLY A 804 -31.22 -12.29 -30.61
C GLY A 804 -31.44 -13.63 -31.33
N VAL A 805 -30.41 -14.28 -31.88
CA VAL A 805 -30.50 -15.62 -32.50
C VAL A 805 -29.96 -16.65 -31.53
N SER A 806 -30.79 -17.61 -31.14
CA SER A 806 -30.44 -18.67 -30.19
C SER A 806 -30.10 -19.98 -30.90
N ALA A 807 -29.16 -20.72 -30.36
CA ALA A 807 -28.78 -22.05 -30.80
C ALA A 807 -28.49 -22.96 -29.59
N THR A 808 -29.12 -24.13 -29.53
CA THR A 808 -29.04 -25.05 -28.38
C THR A 808 -28.25 -26.30 -28.72
N GLY A 809 -27.25 -26.64 -27.89
CA GLY A 809 -26.50 -27.88 -27.95
C GLY A 809 -26.68 -28.71 -26.69
N SER A 810 -26.83 -30.03 -26.84
CA SER A 810 -26.71 -30.98 -25.73
C SER A 810 -25.42 -31.79 -25.87
N LEU A 811 -24.60 -31.79 -24.84
CA LEU A 811 -23.24 -32.34 -24.83
C LEU A 811 -23.10 -33.41 -23.75
N ALA A 812 -22.24 -34.39 -23.98
CA ALA A 812 -21.83 -35.37 -23.00
C ALA A 812 -20.32 -35.59 -23.09
N ALA A 813 -19.62 -35.55 -21.96
CA ALA A 813 -18.20 -35.85 -21.88
C ALA A 813 -17.89 -36.97 -20.87
N VAL A 814 -16.87 -37.78 -21.16
CA VAL A 814 -16.31 -38.77 -20.24
C VAL A 814 -14.81 -38.62 -20.21
N ARG A 815 -14.26 -38.26 -19.05
CA ARG A 815 -12.84 -38.24 -18.73
C ARG A 815 -12.43 -39.48 -17.94
N TYR A 816 -11.45 -40.23 -18.41
CA TYR A 816 -10.76 -41.23 -17.59
C TYR A 816 -9.34 -40.77 -17.34
N SER A 817 -8.90 -40.74 -16.09
CA SER A 817 -7.51 -40.49 -15.70
C SER A 817 -6.94 -41.68 -14.92
N HIS A 818 -5.68 -41.99 -15.22
CA HIS A 818 -4.91 -43.06 -14.61
C HIS A 818 -3.51 -42.58 -14.27
N ARG A 819 -3.11 -42.75 -13.01
CA ARG A 819 -1.76 -42.52 -12.53
C ARG A 819 -0.94 -43.81 -12.64
N ILE A 820 0.06 -43.83 -13.49
CA ILE A 820 0.99 -44.95 -13.66
C ILE A 820 2.21 -44.72 -12.78
N GLY A 821 2.33 -45.51 -11.71
CA GLY A 821 3.43 -45.40 -10.75
C GLY A 821 3.40 -44.06 -10.01
N GLU A 822 4.59 -43.48 -9.78
CA GLU A 822 4.75 -42.29 -8.96
C GLU A 822 4.79 -40.97 -9.74
N SER A 823 4.87 -41.07 -11.06
CA SER A 823 5.38 -40.01 -11.92
C SER A 823 4.52 -39.70 -13.13
N PHE A 824 3.64 -40.59 -13.59
CA PHE A 824 2.91 -40.36 -14.84
C PHE A 824 1.40 -40.31 -14.62
N ASP A 825 0.80 -39.14 -14.89
CA ASP A 825 -0.64 -38.96 -14.92
C ASP A 825 -1.10 -38.97 -16.39
N LEU A 826 -1.91 -39.95 -16.79
CA LEU A 826 -2.52 -40.00 -18.12
C LEU A 826 -4.02 -39.74 -17.99
N TYR A 827 -4.63 -39.02 -18.93
CA TYR A 827 -6.07 -38.88 -19.02
C TYR A 827 -6.58 -38.75 -20.45
N GLY A 828 -7.80 -39.18 -20.71
CA GLY A 828 -8.50 -38.90 -21.96
C GLY A 828 -9.92 -38.44 -21.67
N VAL A 829 -10.44 -37.51 -22.46
CA VAL A 829 -11.81 -36.99 -22.44
C VAL A 829 -12.43 -37.26 -23.80
N GLY A 830 -13.59 -37.91 -23.86
CA GLY A 830 -14.42 -37.94 -25.07
C GLY A 830 -15.67 -37.12 -24.83
N GLN A 831 -15.95 -36.14 -25.67
CA GLN A 831 -17.08 -35.23 -25.68
C GLN A 831 -17.89 -35.43 -26.97
N VAL A 832 -19.21 -35.44 -26.87
CA VAL A 832 -20.13 -35.61 -28.00
C VAL A 832 -21.34 -34.71 -27.87
N THR A 833 -21.85 -34.24 -29.00
CA THR A 833 -23.09 -33.49 -29.20
C THR A 833 -24.19 -34.50 -29.43
N LEU A 834 -25.05 -34.62 -28.43
CA LEU A 834 -26.21 -35.49 -28.45
C LEU A 834 -27.36 -34.89 -29.27
N ASP A 835 -27.45 -33.56 -29.32
CA ASP A 835 -28.48 -32.81 -30.04
C ASP A 835 -27.93 -31.42 -30.42
N ASP A 836 -28.18 -30.98 -31.66
CA ASP A 836 -27.61 -29.78 -32.30
C ASP A 836 -28.68 -28.78 -32.78
N ASP A 837 -29.93 -28.97 -32.33
CA ASP A 837 -31.08 -28.15 -32.70
C ASP A 837 -31.27 -28.02 -34.23
N ASN A 838 -31.30 -29.17 -34.91
CA ASN A 838 -31.42 -29.29 -36.37
C ASN A 838 -30.31 -28.56 -37.14
N GLY A 839 -29.11 -28.52 -36.57
CA GLY A 839 -27.93 -27.83 -37.13
C GLY A 839 -27.89 -26.33 -36.87
N SER A 840 -28.72 -25.80 -35.97
CA SER A 840 -28.66 -24.40 -35.54
C SER A 840 -27.51 -24.16 -34.56
N TYR A 841 -27.19 -25.16 -33.72
CA TYR A 841 -26.01 -25.18 -32.88
C TYR A 841 -24.85 -25.84 -33.64
N GLU A 842 -23.71 -25.16 -33.66
CA GLU A 842 -22.48 -25.74 -34.21
C GLU A 842 -22.02 -26.86 -33.27
N GLY A 843 -22.05 -28.09 -33.81
CA GLY A 843 -21.65 -29.30 -33.10
C GLY A 843 -20.29 -29.15 -32.42
N ASN A 844 -20.16 -29.75 -31.25
CA ASN A 844 -19.01 -29.69 -30.36
C ASN A 844 -18.56 -31.10 -29.94
N ASP A 845 -18.55 -32.05 -30.87
CA ASP A 845 -17.90 -33.34 -30.64
C ASP A 845 -16.39 -33.11 -30.50
N ALA A 846 -15.77 -33.64 -29.44
CA ALA A 846 -14.34 -33.49 -29.23
C ALA A 846 -13.72 -34.69 -28.51
N PHE A 847 -12.51 -35.07 -28.85
CA PHE A 847 -11.72 -36.04 -28.12
C PHE A 847 -10.42 -35.40 -27.65
N THR A 848 -10.24 -35.32 -26.33
CA THR A 848 -9.02 -34.88 -25.66
C THR A 848 -8.22 -36.08 -25.17
N LEU A 849 -6.91 -36.12 -25.41
CA LEU A 849 -5.99 -37.04 -24.76
C LEU A 849 -4.83 -36.24 -24.19
N GLY A 850 -4.64 -36.30 -22.88
CA GLY A 850 -3.54 -35.62 -22.22
C GLY A 850 -2.78 -36.50 -21.25
N GLY A 851 -1.55 -36.14 -20.97
CA GLY A 851 -0.72 -36.82 -19.99
C GLY A 851 0.38 -35.92 -19.48
N LYS A 852 0.75 -36.08 -18.22
CA LYS A 852 1.79 -35.35 -17.52
C LYS A 852 2.75 -36.34 -16.87
N TYR A 853 4.00 -36.31 -17.28
CA TYR A 853 5.08 -37.14 -16.76
C TYR A 853 6.06 -36.31 -15.94
N LEU A 854 6.27 -36.70 -14.69
CA LEU A 854 7.25 -36.18 -13.75
C LEU A 854 8.50 -37.06 -13.78
N PHE A 855 9.67 -36.50 -14.03
CA PHE A 855 10.92 -37.26 -14.10
C PHE A 855 12.10 -36.42 -13.62
N ALA A 856 13.28 -37.04 -13.49
CA ALA A 856 14.58 -36.39 -13.27
C ALA A 856 14.53 -35.02 -12.56
N ASN A 857 14.67 -35.00 -11.23
CA ASN A 857 14.69 -33.78 -10.40
C ASN A 857 13.44 -32.89 -10.51
N LEU A 858 12.25 -33.51 -10.56
CA LEU A 858 10.94 -32.82 -10.65
C LEU A 858 10.71 -32.08 -11.98
N SER A 859 11.40 -32.49 -13.03
CA SER A 859 11.06 -32.12 -14.42
C SER A 859 9.67 -32.63 -14.78
N THR A 860 8.91 -31.89 -15.57
CA THR A 860 7.57 -32.27 -16.02
C THR A 860 7.46 -32.20 -17.53
N VAL A 861 6.87 -33.18 -18.18
CA VAL A 861 6.44 -33.08 -19.58
C VAL A 861 4.97 -33.42 -19.63
N GLY A 862 4.17 -32.46 -20.05
CA GLY A 862 2.75 -32.54 -20.33
C GLY A 862 2.48 -32.41 -21.82
N ALA A 863 1.51 -33.17 -22.30
CA ALA A 863 0.91 -32.97 -23.61
C ALA A 863 -0.59 -33.20 -23.49
N GLU A 864 -1.35 -32.50 -24.31
CA GLU A 864 -2.79 -32.62 -24.44
C GLU A 864 -3.15 -32.38 -25.91
N LEU A 865 -3.96 -33.25 -26.49
CA LEU A 865 -4.44 -33.14 -27.86
C LEU A 865 -5.95 -33.21 -27.82
N THR A 866 -6.61 -32.21 -28.39
CA THR A 866 -8.06 -32.14 -28.55
C THR A 866 -8.38 -32.13 -30.04
N THR A 867 -9.28 -32.96 -30.51
CA THR A 867 -9.75 -32.92 -31.91
C THR A 867 -11.26 -32.99 -31.95
N GLY A 868 -11.89 -32.18 -32.80
CA GLY A 868 -13.34 -32.02 -32.75
C GLY A 868 -13.95 -31.11 -33.81
N GLU A 869 -15.28 -30.97 -33.74
CA GLU A 869 -16.07 -30.21 -34.72
C GLU A 869 -15.83 -28.70 -34.66
N ARG A 870 -15.58 -28.13 -33.47
CA ARG A 870 -15.20 -26.72 -33.25
C ARG A 870 -13.72 -26.44 -33.51
N GLY A 871 -13.00 -27.43 -34.02
CA GLY A 871 -11.59 -27.36 -34.32
C GLY A 871 -10.72 -28.25 -33.44
N ASP A 872 -9.46 -28.36 -33.85
CA ASP A 872 -8.45 -29.13 -33.18
C ASP A 872 -7.58 -28.21 -32.31
N ALA A 873 -7.19 -28.70 -31.14
CA ALA A 873 -6.12 -28.11 -30.36
C ALA A 873 -5.04 -29.10 -29.97
N ALA A 874 -3.85 -28.59 -29.79
CA ALA A 874 -2.74 -29.35 -29.23
C ALA A 874 -2.02 -28.45 -28.24
N SER A 875 -1.88 -28.87 -27.00
CA SER A 875 -0.96 -28.26 -26.05
C SER A 875 0.17 -29.22 -25.68
N VAL A 876 1.40 -28.72 -25.62
CA VAL A 876 2.56 -29.48 -25.14
C VAL A 876 3.34 -28.55 -24.24
N ASN A 877 3.36 -28.85 -22.94
CA ASN A 877 4.10 -28.09 -21.96
C ASN A 877 5.22 -28.96 -21.36
N ALA A 878 6.45 -28.51 -21.40
CA ALA A 878 7.58 -29.21 -20.81
C ALA A 878 8.35 -28.26 -19.90
N GLU A 879 8.85 -28.78 -18.79
CA GLU A 879 9.86 -28.17 -17.94
C GLU A 879 10.91 -29.26 -17.67
N TYR A 880 12.13 -29.05 -18.14
CA TYR A 880 13.26 -29.91 -17.87
C TYR A 880 14.24 -29.20 -16.94
N ARG A 881 14.39 -29.75 -15.73
CA ARG A 881 15.31 -29.26 -14.71
C ARG A 881 16.67 -29.91 -14.92
N LEU A 882 17.56 -29.16 -15.55
CA LEU A 882 18.96 -29.53 -15.77
C LEU A 882 19.72 -29.66 -14.43
N SER A 883 19.35 -28.84 -13.45
CA SER A 883 19.78 -28.90 -12.05
C SER A 883 18.71 -28.26 -11.15
N ASP A 884 18.89 -28.28 -9.84
CA ASP A 884 18.01 -27.58 -8.89
C ASP A 884 17.94 -26.06 -9.14
N MET A 885 18.91 -25.54 -9.90
CA MET A 885 19.09 -24.12 -10.19
C MET A 885 18.90 -23.77 -11.67
N HIS A 886 18.62 -24.74 -12.55
CA HIS A 886 18.44 -24.47 -13.99
C HIS A 886 17.29 -25.30 -14.56
N ALA A 887 16.26 -24.62 -15.04
CA ALA A 887 15.12 -25.21 -15.70
C ALA A 887 14.93 -24.59 -17.10
N VAL A 888 14.68 -25.43 -18.09
CA VAL A 888 14.23 -25.02 -19.42
C VAL A 888 12.77 -25.41 -19.54
N TYR A 889 11.92 -24.50 -19.97
CA TYR A 889 10.49 -24.76 -20.13
C TYR A 889 10.01 -24.38 -21.53
N GLY A 890 8.91 -25.00 -21.94
CA GLY A 890 8.26 -24.71 -23.20
C GLY A 890 6.79 -25.03 -23.08
N ASN A 891 5.96 -24.31 -23.81
CA ASN A 891 4.53 -24.52 -23.93
C ASN A 891 4.14 -24.20 -25.36
N TYR A 892 3.78 -25.19 -26.15
CA TYR A 892 3.17 -24.98 -27.45
C TYR A 892 1.68 -25.20 -27.32
N THR A 893 0.85 -24.27 -27.79
CA THR A 893 -0.58 -24.38 -27.95
C THR A 893 -0.92 -24.11 -29.41
N HIS A 894 -1.77 -24.95 -29.98
CA HIS A 894 -2.36 -24.77 -31.30
C HIS A 894 -3.87 -24.88 -31.15
N SER A 895 -4.61 -24.04 -31.86
CA SER A 895 -6.06 -24.06 -31.97
C SER A 895 -6.45 -23.77 -33.40
N THR A 896 -7.38 -24.56 -33.94
CA THR A 896 -8.13 -24.19 -35.15
C THR A 896 -9.56 -23.76 -34.79
N ASP A 897 -9.75 -23.20 -33.59
CA ASP A 897 -11.04 -22.78 -33.04
C ASP A 897 -11.85 -21.99 -34.08
N THR A 898 -13.02 -22.53 -34.44
CA THR A 898 -13.94 -21.92 -35.40
C THR A 898 -15.01 -21.06 -34.75
N THR A 899 -15.12 -21.09 -33.41
CA THR A 899 -16.17 -20.38 -32.68
C THR A 899 -16.04 -18.86 -32.86
N ALA A 900 -17.18 -18.18 -32.97
CA ALA A 900 -17.21 -16.73 -32.82
C ALA A 900 -17.02 -16.41 -31.32
N GLY A 901 -16.07 -15.56 -30.93
CA GLY A 901 -15.99 -15.01 -29.56
C GLY A 901 -16.84 -13.74 -29.40
N ASP A 902 -17.03 -13.28 -28.16
CA ASP A 902 -17.52 -11.92 -27.89
C ASP A 902 -16.46 -10.90 -28.36
N PRO A 903 -16.81 -9.89 -29.19
CA PRO A 903 -15.89 -8.84 -29.62
C PRO A 903 -15.24 -8.04 -28.47
N LEU A 904 -15.78 -8.11 -27.24
CA LEU A 904 -15.25 -7.41 -26.07
C LEU A 904 -14.26 -8.23 -25.22
N TYR A 905 -14.22 -9.56 -25.39
CA TYR A 905 -13.49 -10.44 -24.46
C TYR A 905 -12.58 -11.50 -25.11
N GLY A 906 -12.48 -11.55 -26.44
CA GLY A 906 -11.42 -12.25 -27.18
C GLY A 906 -11.43 -13.79 -27.08
N SER A 907 -10.63 -14.46 -27.93
CA SER A 907 -10.42 -15.92 -27.90
C SER A 907 -8.99 -16.27 -27.48
N ALA A 908 -8.79 -17.45 -26.88
CA ALA A 908 -7.47 -17.89 -26.43
C ALA A 908 -6.51 -18.08 -27.64
N PRO A 909 -5.36 -17.40 -27.68
CA PRO A 909 -4.46 -17.46 -28.83
C PRO A 909 -3.75 -18.82 -28.97
N THR A 910 -3.59 -19.28 -30.21
CA THR A 910 -2.57 -20.29 -30.59
C THR A 910 -1.21 -19.71 -30.27
N GLY A 911 -0.33 -20.44 -29.58
CA GLY A 911 0.96 -19.88 -29.28
C GLY A 911 2.07 -20.81 -28.82
N LEU A 912 3.30 -20.44 -29.14
CA LEU A 912 4.50 -21.09 -28.64
C LEU A 912 5.13 -20.20 -27.58
N THR A 913 5.32 -20.69 -26.37
CA THR A 913 6.17 -20.09 -25.35
C THR A 913 7.37 -21.00 -25.15
N LEU A 914 8.58 -20.50 -25.27
CA LEU A 914 9.80 -21.22 -24.93
C LEU A 914 10.61 -20.36 -23.99
N GLY A 915 11.08 -20.92 -22.89
CA GLY A 915 11.87 -20.17 -21.94
C GLY A 915 12.81 -21.01 -21.12
N GLN A 916 13.58 -20.34 -20.29
CA GLN A 916 14.45 -20.96 -19.32
C GLN A 916 14.63 -20.03 -18.13
N ARG A 917 14.82 -20.62 -16.95
CA ARG A 917 15.21 -19.95 -15.71
C ARG A 917 16.49 -20.59 -15.22
N TRP A 918 17.51 -19.78 -15.01
CA TRP A 918 18.82 -20.26 -14.60
C TRP A 918 19.40 -19.39 -13.50
N ARG A 919 19.46 -19.95 -12.30
CA ARG A 919 20.22 -19.44 -11.18
C ARG A 919 21.65 -19.95 -11.29
N VAL A 920 22.53 -19.14 -11.87
CA VAL A 920 23.94 -19.49 -12.11
C VAL A 920 24.70 -19.61 -10.78
N SER A 921 24.33 -18.79 -9.80
CA SER A 921 24.84 -18.79 -8.43
C SER A 921 23.79 -18.21 -7.48
N ASP A 922 24.11 -18.14 -6.19
CA ASP A 922 23.37 -17.34 -5.21
C ASP A 922 23.29 -15.84 -5.56
N GLN A 923 24.17 -15.39 -6.46
CA GLN A 923 24.26 -14.01 -6.91
C GLN A 923 23.62 -13.76 -8.27
N VAL A 924 23.42 -14.75 -9.15
CA VAL A 924 23.00 -14.49 -10.54
C VAL A 924 21.78 -15.33 -10.89
N ASN A 925 20.67 -14.68 -11.22
CA ASN A 925 19.48 -15.28 -11.82
C ASN A 925 19.32 -14.78 -13.26
N LEU A 926 19.02 -15.68 -14.17
CA LEU A 926 18.75 -15.38 -15.58
C LEU A 926 17.41 -15.98 -15.96
N PHE A 927 16.67 -15.30 -16.82
CA PHE A 927 15.56 -15.89 -17.53
C PHE A 927 15.52 -15.43 -18.96
N ASN A 928 14.96 -16.27 -19.83
CA ASN A 928 14.55 -15.88 -21.16
C ASN A 928 13.23 -16.55 -21.46
N GLU A 929 12.37 -15.87 -22.18
CA GLU A 929 11.10 -16.35 -22.68
C GLU A 929 10.87 -15.83 -24.10
N SER A 930 10.26 -16.64 -24.95
CA SER A 930 9.88 -16.33 -26.31
C SER A 930 8.46 -16.81 -26.51
N GLN A 931 7.53 -15.89 -26.58
CA GLN A 931 6.11 -16.08 -26.80
C GLN A 931 5.78 -15.80 -28.27
N PHE A 932 4.94 -16.61 -28.86
CA PHE A 932 4.33 -16.44 -30.16
C PHE A 932 2.86 -16.69 -29.89
N LEU A 933 1.96 -15.80 -30.28
CA LEU A 933 0.53 -15.80 -29.97
C LEU A 933 -0.21 -15.45 -31.28
N LYS A 934 -1.34 -16.07 -31.53
CA LYS A 934 -2.17 -15.85 -32.71
C LYS A 934 -3.64 -16.14 -32.39
N ALA A 935 -4.46 -15.11 -32.45
CA ALA A 935 -5.91 -15.13 -32.35
C ALA A 935 -6.56 -14.73 -33.70
N ARG A 936 -7.89 -14.66 -33.74
CA ARG A 936 -8.68 -14.47 -34.99
C ARG A 936 -8.46 -13.10 -35.66
N GLN A 937 -8.15 -12.07 -34.88
CA GLN A 937 -7.88 -10.70 -35.37
C GLN A 937 -6.62 -10.09 -34.77
N GLU A 938 -5.85 -10.88 -34.01
CA GLU A 938 -4.66 -10.42 -33.32
C GLU A 938 -3.55 -11.47 -33.46
N SER A 939 -2.31 -11.06 -33.62
CA SER A 939 -1.16 -11.97 -33.60
C SER A 939 0.02 -11.29 -32.92
N GLY A 940 0.95 -12.04 -32.35
CA GLY A 940 1.89 -11.47 -31.39
C GLY A 940 3.10 -12.37 -31.19
N ILE A 941 4.27 -12.01 -31.69
CA ILE A 941 5.52 -12.62 -31.22
C ILE A 941 6.17 -11.67 -30.22
N ALA A 942 6.68 -12.17 -29.10
CA ALA A 942 7.39 -11.41 -28.10
C ALA A 942 8.53 -12.24 -27.48
N HIS A 943 9.74 -11.73 -27.50
CA HIS A 943 10.91 -12.31 -26.85
C HIS A 943 11.30 -11.44 -25.67
N THR A 944 11.43 -12.02 -24.49
CA THR A 944 11.83 -11.36 -23.25
C THR A 944 13.08 -12.04 -22.69
N TYR A 945 14.10 -11.29 -22.33
CA TYR A 945 15.31 -11.78 -21.67
C TYR A 945 15.51 -10.96 -20.42
N GLY A 946 15.77 -11.57 -19.28
CA GLY A 946 16.09 -10.83 -18.07
C GLY A 946 17.16 -11.47 -17.22
N MET A 947 17.75 -10.65 -16.36
CA MET A 947 18.78 -11.05 -15.41
C MET A 947 18.60 -10.28 -14.13
N ASP A 948 18.76 -10.94 -12.99
CA ASP A 948 19.01 -10.31 -11.70
C ASP A 948 20.41 -10.72 -11.22
N PHE A 949 21.16 -9.77 -10.69
CA PHE A 949 22.52 -9.95 -10.20
C PHE A 949 22.72 -9.25 -8.85
N TYR A 950 23.16 -10.01 -7.86
CA TYR A 950 23.39 -9.62 -6.47
C TYR A 950 24.90 -9.70 -6.16
N PRO A 951 25.72 -8.75 -6.63
CA PRO A 951 27.18 -8.84 -6.53
C PRO A 951 27.71 -8.89 -5.08
N GLY A 952 26.89 -8.51 -4.10
CA GLY A 952 27.22 -8.54 -2.67
C GLY A 952 26.00 -8.20 -1.82
N LEU A 953 26.16 -8.26 -0.49
CA LEU A 953 25.09 -7.91 0.45
C LEU A 953 24.60 -6.48 0.18
N GLY A 954 23.28 -6.31 0.09
CA GLY A 954 22.65 -5.02 -0.15
C GLY A 954 22.62 -4.55 -1.61
N TRP A 955 23.37 -5.17 -2.53
CA TRP A 955 23.37 -4.78 -3.95
C TRP A 955 22.36 -5.57 -4.78
N THR A 956 21.67 -4.88 -5.68
CA THR A 956 20.71 -5.46 -6.64
C THR A 956 20.91 -4.84 -8.01
N LEU A 957 21.22 -5.62 -9.03
CA LEU A 957 21.31 -5.18 -10.43
C LEU A 957 20.37 -6.04 -11.25
N GLY A 958 19.74 -5.47 -12.27
CA GLY A 958 18.88 -6.24 -13.17
C GLY A 958 18.73 -5.61 -14.54
N PHE A 959 18.30 -6.43 -15.50
CA PHE A 959 17.83 -5.92 -16.78
C PHE A 959 16.75 -6.82 -17.36
N THR A 960 15.94 -6.25 -18.25
CA THR A 960 14.96 -6.93 -19.08
C THR A 960 15.04 -6.38 -20.51
N LEU A 961 15.10 -7.24 -21.51
CA LEU A 961 15.06 -6.90 -22.93
C LEU A 961 13.83 -7.55 -23.52
N GLN A 962 12.99 -6.78 -24.20
CA GLN A 962 11.79 -7.26 -24.87
C GLN A 962 11.81 -6.85 -26.34
N LYS A 963 11.39 -7.76 -27.22
CA LYS A 963 11.12 -7.45 -28.63
C LYS A 963 9.89 -8.22 -29.06
N GLY A 964 8.88 -7.55 -29.57
CA GLY A 964 7.72 -8.19 -30.16
C GLY A 964 7.15 -7.49 -31.40
N GLU A 965 6.26 -8.20 -32.07
CA GLU A 965 5.47 -7.75 -33.22
C GLU A 965 4.03 -8.16 -32.91
N LEU A 966 3.15 -7.17 -32.77
CA LEU A 966 1.77 -7.26 -32.28
C LEU A 966 0.82 -6.77 -33.38
N GLU A 967 0.10 -7.68 -34.02
CA GLU A 967 -0.96 -7.39 -34.99
C GLU A 967 -2.32 -7.31 -34.29
N SER A 968 -3.14 -6.33 -34.66
CA SER A 968 -4.52 -6.16 -34.18
C SER A 968 -5.48 -5.81 -35.33
N ALA A 969 -6.78 -5.69 -35.05
CA ALA A 969 -7.77 -5.20 -36.00
C ALA A 969 -7.49 -3.77 -36.50
N LEU A 970 -6.80 -2.96 -35.69
CA LEU A 970 -6.36 -1.61 -36.06
C LEU A 970 -5.10 -1.65 -36.95
N GLY A 971 -4.30 -2.72 -36.83
CA GLY A 971 -3.11 -3.06 -37.63
C GLY A 971 -1.89 -3.47 -36.78
N LEU A 972 -0.71 -3.49 -37.40
CA LEU A 972 0.54 -4.04 -36.84
C LEU A 972 1.31 -3.01 -35.99
N VAL A 973 1.86 -3.45 -34.85
CA VAL A 973 2.76 -2.71 -33.96
C VAL A 973 3.98 -3.57 -33.62
N ASP A 974 5.15 -3.22 -34.14
CA ASP A 974 6.44 -3.74 -33.74
C ASP A 974 6.92 -3.02 -32.47
N ARG A 975 7.03 -3.74 -31.35
CA ARG A 975 7.48 -3.21 -30.05
C ARG A 975 8.89 -3.67 -29.69
N ARG A 976 9.74 -2.77 -29.22
CA ARG A 976 11.01 -3.10 -28.54
C ARG A 976 11.02 -2.41 -27.22
N ALA A 977 11.38 -3.10 -26.15
CA ALA A 977 11.57 -2.48 -24.86
C ALA A 977 12.85 -2.96 -24.16
N VAL A 978 13.45 -2.09 -23.37
CA VAL A 978 14.64 -2.40 -22.57
C VAL A 978 14.39 -1.78 -21.20
N SER A 979 14.64 -2.52 -20.13
CA SER A 979 14.59 -2.07 -18.76
C SER A 979 15.90 -2.43 -18.09
N ILE A 980 16.53 -1.52 -17.37
CA ILE A 980 17.74 -1.76 -16.59
C ILE A 980 17.50 -1.21 -15.20
N SER A 981 17.83 -1.97 -14.17
CA SER A 981 17.70 -1.56 -12.77
C SER A 981 19.01 -1.77 -12.01
N ALA A 982 19.24 -0.92 -11.02
CA ALA A 982 20.36 -1.02 -10.10
C ALA A 982 19.96 -0.46 -8.74
N GLY A 983 20.57 -0.98 -7.68
CA GLY A 983 20.30 -0.52 -6.33
C GLY A 983 21.30 -1.03 -5.31
N ARG A 984 21.37 -0.31 -4.20
CA ARG A 984 22.17 -0.63 -3.02
C ARG A 984 21.45 -0.19 -1.76
N THR A 985 21.29 -1.10 -0.81
CA THR A 985 20.72 -0.80 0.52
C THR A 985 21.67 -1.29 1.61
N ASP A 986 22.18 -0.36 2.41
CA ASP A 986 22.91 -0.61 3.65
C ASP A 986 22.58 0.48 4.71
N GLN A 987 23.31 0.53 5.83
CA GLN A 987 23.05 1.48 6.91
C GLN A 987 23.32 2.94 6.54
N ASP A 988 24.15 3.20 5.53
CA ASP A 988 24.58 4.55 5.12
C ASP A 988 23.97 4.98 3.78
N VAL A 989 23.68 4.04 2.88
CA VAL A 989 23.24 4.29 1.51
C VAL A 989 21.99 3.48 1.21
N ASN A 990 20.95 4.18 0.74
CA ASN A 990 19.81 3.58 0.07
C ASN A 990 19.67 4.21 -1.33
N TRP A 991 19.98 3.45 -2.37
CA TRP A 991 19.98 3.88 -3.75
C TRP A 991 19.20 2.91 -4.61
N THR A 992 18.35 3.43 -5.50
CA THR A 992 17.65 2.68 -6.54
C THR A 992 17.59 3.50 -7.82
N SER A 993 17.81 2.85 -8.96
CA SER A 993 17.76 3.46 -10.29
C SER A 993 17.13 2.48 -11.27
N LYS A 994 16.31 2.99 -12.18
CA LYS A 994 15.64 2.25 -13.25
C LYS A 994 15.65 3.08 -14.52
N LEU A 995 15.91 2.46 -15.66
CA LEU A 995 15.86 3.06 -16.99
C LEU A 995 15.09 2.13 -17.92
N GLU A 996 14.02 2.63 -18.52
CA GLU A 996 13.19 1.97 -19.50
C GLU A 996 13.26 2.72 -20.85
N TYR A 997 13.31 1.95 -21.92
CA TYR A 997 13.17 2.39 -23.30
C TYR A 997 12.08 1.54 -23.93
N ARG A 998 11.20 2.15 -24.73
CA ARG A 998 10.20 1.47 -25.55
C ARG A 998 10.12 2.14 -26.91
N GLU A 999 10.01 1.36 -27.96
CA GLU A 999 9.82 1.82 -29.34
C GLU A 999 8.73 0.97 -29.97
N ASP A 1000 7.67 1.61 -30.45
CA ASP A 1000 6.53 1.02 -31.15
C ASP A 1000 6.53 1.56 -32.59
N THR A 1001 6.45 0.70 -33.60
CA THR A 1001 6.39 1.10 -35.02
C THR A 1001 5.29 0.37 -35.77
N GLY A 1002 4.63 1.01 -36.74
CA GLY A 1002 3.55 0.41 -37.52
C GLY A 1002 2.32 1.32 -37.59
N ILE A 1003 1.19 0.91 -37.00
CA ILE A 1003 -0.01 1.78 -36.89
C ILE A 1003 0.14 2.91 -35.87
N GLU A 1004 1.10 2.74 -34.97
CA GLU A 1004 1.63 3.77 -34.09
C GLU A 1004 3.14 3.85 -34.34
N GLU A 1005 3.71 5.05 -34.37
CA GLU A 1005 5.17 5.25 -34.39
C GLU A 1005 5.54 6.05 -33.14
N ARG A 1006 5.89 5.35 -32.06
CA ARG A 1006 6.11 5.97 -30.75
C ARG A 1006 7.43 5.54 -30.13
N THR A 1007 8.18 6.49 -29.61
CA THR A 1007 9.37 6.22 -28.80
C THR A 1007 9.14 6.74 -27.39
N GLN A 1008 9.37 5.90 -26.38
CA GLN A 1008 9.22 6.25 -24.98
C GLN A 1008 10.48 5.95 -24.19
N TRP A 1009 10.99 6.92 -23.44
CA TRP A 1009 12.03 6.76 -22.44
C TRP A 1009 11.46 7.04 -21.06
N VAL A 1010 11.76 6.21 -20.07
CA VAL A 1010 11.39 6.46 -18.68
C VAL A 1010 12.59 6.17 -17.79
N THR A 1011 12.92 7.03 -16.83
CA THR A 1011 13.88 6.68 -15.79
C THR A 1011 13.41 7.17 -14.44
N THR A 1012 13.64 6.36 -13.41
CA THR A 1012 13.39 6.70 -12.02
C THR A 1012 14.65 6.47 -11.22
N ASN A 1013 15.02 7.42 -10.37
CA ASN A 1013 16.25 7.38 -9.59
C ASN A 1013 15.98 7.95 -8.22
N ARG A 1014 16.44 7.25 -7.17
CA ARG A 1014 16.31 7.64 -5.77
C ARG A 1014 17.62 7.33 -5.05
N LEU A 1015 18.14 8.27 -4.28
CA LEU A 1015 19.35 8.13 -3.48
C LEU A 1015 19.14 8.84 -2.15
N ASN A 1016 19.37 8.12 -1.05
CA ASN A 1016 19.54 8.66 0.29
C ASN A 1016 20.92 8.23 0.79
N TRP A 1017 21.72 9.19 1.25
CA TRP A 1017 23.11 8.94 1.65
C TRP A 1017 23.47 9.67 2.94
N ARG A 1018 23.82 8.90 3.96
CA ARG A 1018 24.56 9.31 5.15
C ARG A 1018 26.06 9.26 4.84
N LEU A 1019 26.63 10.43 4.54
CA LEU A 1019 28.06 10.52 4.19
C LEU A 1019 28.96 10.33 5.42
N ASN A 1020 28.55 10.90 6.56
CA ASN A 1020 29.13 10.74 7.89
C ASN A 1020 28.11 11.27 8.92
N ASP A 1021 28.48 11.37 10.20
CA ASP A 1021 27.55 11.86 11.23
C ASP A 1021 27.09 13.32 11.02
N ASP A 1022 27.83 14.13 10.24
CA ASP A 1022 27.54 15.56 10.02
C ASP A 1022 26.75 15.85 8.74
N TRP A 1023 26.88 14.99 7.71
CA TRP A 1023 26.34 15.22 6.36
C TRP A 1023 25.28 14.19 5.99
N ARG A 1024 24.18 14.69 5.41
CA ARG A 1024 23.18 13.87 4.72
C ARG A 1024 22.89 14.44 3.33
N MET A 1025 22.64 13.56 2.37
CA MET A 1025 22.27 13.93 1.01
C MET A 1025 21.08 13.07 0.55
N ALA A 1026 20.20 13.68 -0.25
CA ALA A 1026 19.10 12.99 -0.88
C ALA A 1026 18.91 13.49 -2.31
N ALA A 1027 18.62 12.58 -3.24
CA ALA A 1027 18.37 12.89 -4.63
C ALA A 1027 17.24 12.03 -5.20
N ARG A 1028 16.37 12.63 -5.99
CA ARG A 1028 15.32 11.99 -6.77
C ARG A 1028 15.34 12.55 -8.19
N PHE A 1029 15.25 11.68 -9.18
CA PHE A 1029 15.17 12.09 -10.58
C PHE A 1029 14.29 11.13 -11.38
N ASN A 1030 13.11 11.60 -11.74
CA ASN A 1030 12.17 10.93 -12.62
C ASN A 1030 12.09 11.68 -13.96
N TYR A 1031 12.07 10.93 -15.05
CA TYR A 1031 11.99 11.47 -16.41
C TYR A 1031 11.14 10.53 -17.25
N GLY A 1032 10.26 11.09 -18.05
CA GLY A 1032 9.50 10.36 -19.05
C GLY A 1032 9.39 11.19 -20.31
N ASP A 1033 9.55 10.58 -21.47
CA ASP A 1033 9.49 11.28 -22.76
C ASP A 1033 8.93 10.31 -23.79
N THR A 1034 7.77 10.66 -24.33
CA THR A 1034 7.01 9.89 -25.30
C THR A 1034 6.85 10.77 -26.53
N GLU A 1035 7.50 10.38 -27.63
CA GLU A 1035 7.39 11.04 -28.92
C GLU A 1035 6.50 10.19 -29.83
N ASP A 1036 5.53 10.80 -30.51
CA ASP A 1036 4.66 10.17 -31.50
C ASP A 1036 4.93 10.76 -32.89
N ALA A 1037 5.55 9.99 -33.78
CA ALA A 1037 5.94 10.44 -35.11
C ALA A 1037 4.75 10.55 -36.08
N ILE A 1038 3.62 9.89 -35.81
CA ILE A 1038 2.40 9.98 -36.63
C ILE A 1038 1.61 11.22 -36.24
N ASN A 1039 1.44 11.45 -34.95
CA ASN A 1039 0.75 12.61 -34.40
C ASN A 1039 1.63 13.30 -33.36
N PRO A 1040 2.49 14.26 -33.77
CA PRO A 1040 3.34 15.02 -32.83
C PRO A 1040 2.54 15.80 -31.77
N ALA A 1041 1.25 16.02 -31.97
CA ALA A 1041 0.38 16.59 -30.94
C ALA A 1041 0.03 15.58 -29.81
N ALA A 1042 0.41 14.31 -29.93
CA ALA A 1042 0.26 13.27 -28.91
C ALA A 1042 1.50 13.09 -28.02
N ASP A 1043 2.61 13.80 -28.29
CA ASP A 1043 3.84 13.74 -27.50
C ASP A 1043 3.61 14.02 -26.02
N ALA A 1044 4.10 13.21 -25.10
CA ALA A 1044 3.96 13.43 -23.66
C ALA A 1044 5.32 13.39 -22.97
N ARG A 1045 5.64 14.35 -22.11
CA ARG A 1045 6.97 14.43 -21.50
C ARG A 1045 6.91 15.03 -20.10
N PHE A 1046 7.67 14.48 -19.18
CA PHE A 1046 7.85 15.04 -17.85
C PHE A 1046 9.29 14.91 -17.36
N VAL A 1047 9.72 15.84 -16.52
CA VAL A 1047 10.97 15.77 -15.78
C VAL A 1047 10.74 16.25 -14.35
N GLU A 1048 11.15 15.44 -13.38
CA GLU A 1048 11.05 15.74 -11.95
C GLU A 1048 12.37 15.41 -11.28
N GLY A 1049 13.18 16.44 -11.05
CA GLY A 1049 14.45 16.36 -10.34
C GLY A 1049 14.37 17.08 -9.00
N SER A 1050 14.87 16.44 -7.94
CA SER A 1050 15.07 17.02 -6.62
C SER A 1050 16.41 16.57 -6.06
N PHE A 1051 17.25 17.49 -5.63
CA PHE A 1051 18.50 17.22 -4.92
C PHE A 1051 18.53 18.06 -3.67
N GLY A 1052 18.88 17.48 -2.53
CA GLY A 1052 19.07 18.22 -1.29
C GLY A 1052 20.20 17.67 -0.44
N PHE A 1053 20.75 18.54 0.39
CA PHE A 1053 21.75 18.19 1.38
C PHE A 1053 21.47 18.88 2.71
N ALA A 1054 21.95 18.27 3.78
CA ALA A 1054 21.97 18.82 5.12
C ALA A 1054 23.37 18.65 5.72
N TYR A 1055 23.89 19.72 6.32
CA TYR A 1055 25.12 19.74 7.11
C TYR A 1055 24.84 20.24 8.53
N ARG A 1056 25.05 19.37 9.52
CA ARG A 1056 24.82 19.63 10.94
C ARG A 1056 25.92 18.91 11.75
N PRO A 1057 26.95 19.62 12.24
CA PRO A 1057 28.04 18.98 12.97
C PRO A 1057 27.55 18.16 14.17
N ALA A 1058 27.90 16.88 14.25
CA ALA A 1058 27.48 16.00 15.34
C ALA A 1058 28.12 16.39 16.69
N ALA A 1059 29.29 17.02 16.65
CA ALA A 1059 30.01 17.46 17.84
C ALA A 1059 29.41 18.71 18.51
N ASN A 1060 28.61 19.52 17.80
CA ASN A 1060 27.97 20.71 18.36
C ASN A 1060 26.77 21.20 17.52
N ASP A 1061 25.80 21.83 18.19
CA ASP A 1061 24.57 22.32 17.57
C ASP A 1061 24.66 23.76 17.03
N ARG A 1062 25.87 24.28 16.76
CA ARG A 1062 26.04 25.70 16.38
C ARG A 1062 25.64 25.99 14.94
N LEU A 1063 25.73 25.03 14.03
CA LEU A 1063 25.49 25.26 12.60
C LEU A 1063 24.49 24.22 12.07
N ALA A 1064 23.48 24.68 11.35
CA ALA A 1064 22.65 23.85 10.50
C ALA A 1064 22.55 24.50 9.13
N LEU A 1065 22.90 23.78 8.07
CA LEU A 1065 22.86 24.26 6.69
C LEU A 1065 22.07 23.25 5.85
N LEU A 1066 21.07 23.74 5.14
CA LEU A 1066 20.19 22.97 4.27
C LEU A 1066 20.24 23.58 2.87
N GLY A 1067 20.40 22.74 1.85
CA GLY A 1067 20.37 23.17 0.47
C GLY A 1067 19.47 22.28 -0.36
N LYS A 1068 18.87 22.86 -1.40
CA LYS A 1068 17.96 22.18 -2.30
C LYS A 1068 18.03 22.75 -3.71
N TYR A 1069 17.94 21.86 -4.70
CA TYR A 1069 17.72 22.18 -6.10
C TYR A 1069 16.57 21.32 -6.64
N THR A 1070 15.62 21.93 -7.34
CA THR A 1070 14.49 21.24 -8.00
C THR A 1070 14.35 21.69 -9.43
N TYR A 1071 14.06 20.74 -10.31
CA TYR A 1071 13.73 20.96 -11.71
C TYR A 1071 12.43 20.23 -12.04
N LEU A 1072 11.45 20.95 -12.57
CA LEU A 1072 10.16 20.42 -12.99
C LEU A 1072 9.92 20.78 -14.46
N TYR A 1073 9.41 19.84 -15.24
CA TYR A 1073 8.89 20.06 -16.58
C TYR A 1073 7.73 19.11 -16.81
N ASP A 1074 6.66 19.60 -17.46
CA ASP A 1074 5.51 18.77 -17.80
C ASP A 1074 4.90 19.16 -19.15
N LEU A 1075 4.49 18.12 -19.87
CA LEU A 1075 3.78 18.10 -21.13
C LEU A 1075 2.79 16.93 -21.06
N SER A 1076 1.54 17.25 -20.76
CA SER A 1076 0.45 16.28 -20.56
C SER A 1076 0.14 15.45 -21.81
N SER A 1077 -0.31 14.21 -21.62
CA SER A 1077 -0.80 13.36 -22.72
C SER A 1077 -2.07 13.93 -23.35
N LEU A 1078 -2.23 13.79 -24.67
CA LEU A 1078 -3.43 14.23 -25.39
C LEU A 1078 -4.70 13.49 -24.94
N GLY A 1079 -4.55 12.28 -24.41
CA GLY A 1079 -5.66 11.47 -23.89
C GLY A 1079 -6.26 11.99 -22.58
N GLN A 1080 -5.59 12.93 -21.89
CA GLN A 1080 -6.01 13.45 -20.60
C GLN A 1080 -6.89 14.69 -20.72
N ASP A 1081 -7.89 14.80 -19.85
CA ASP A 1081 -8.65 16.02 -19.61
C ASP A 1081 -7.88 16.88 -18.60
N THR A 1082 -7.25 17.94 -19.11
CA THR A 1082 -6.43 18.85 -18.32
C THR A 1082 -7.14 20.16 -18.00
N LEU A 1083 -6.87 20.72 -16.80
CA LEU A 1083 -7.41 22.04 -16.43
C LEU A 1083 -6.81 23.18 -17.28
N ALA A 1084 -5.62 22.96 -17.84
CA ALA A 1084 -4.97 23.94 -18.69
C ALA A 1084 -4.01 23.29 -19.70
N ASN A 1085 -4.12 23.69 -20.96
CA ASN A 1085 -3.26 23.23 -22.06
C ASN A 1085 -2.00 24.10 -22.22
N PHE A 1086 -1.31 24.41 -21.12
CA PHE A 1086 -0.02 25.12 -21.14
C PHE A 1086 1.10 24.18 -20.70
N ASP A 1087 2.29 24.35 -21.25
CA ASP A 1087 3.48 23.71 -20.67
C ASP A 1087 4.14 24.63 -19.67
N GLN A 1088 4.73 24.01 -18.65
CA GLN A 1088 5.50 24.72 -17.65
C GLN A 1088 6.84 24.00 -17.41
N ARG A 1089 7.90 24.79 -17.26
CA ARG A 1089 9.14 24.36 -16.60
C ARG A 1089 9.49 25.27 -15.46
N SER A 1090 10.15 24.74 -14.44
CA SER A 1090 10.59 25.53 -13.30
C SER A 1090 11.87 24.96 -12.71
N GLN A 1091 12.83 25.85 -12.45
CA GLN A 1091 14.05 25.55 -11.70
C GLN A 1091 14.00 26.33 -10.39
N ILE A 1092 14.30 25.68 -9.28
CA ILE A 1092 14.26 26.29 -7.95
C ILE A 1092 15.53 25.88 -7.20
N LEU A 1093 16.36 26.86 -6.85
CA LEU A 1093 17.50 26.70 -5.96
C LEU A 1093 17.17 27.36 -4.62
N THR A 1094 17.46 26.68 -3.51
CA THR A 1094 17.25 27.20 -2.15
C THR A 1094 18.42 26.81 -1.27
N LEU A 1095 18.95 27.76 -0.51
CA LEU A 1095 19.99 27.52 0.51
C LEU A 1095 19.61 28.28 1.77
N GLU A 1096 19.61 27.57 2.89
CA GLU A 1096 19.19 28.07 4.19
C GLU A 1096 20.19 27.64 5.26
N GLY A 1097 20.62 28.56 6.10
CA GLY A 1097 21.61 28.30 7.15
C GLY A 1097 21.28 29.02 8.44
N ILE A 1098 21.49 28.34 9.57
CA ILE A 1098 21.34 28.87 10.92
C ILE A 1098 22.68 28.68 11.64
N TYR A 1099 23.20 29.76 12.21
CA TYR A 1099 24.46 29.78 12.95
C TYR A 1099 24.32 30.45 14.32
N ARG A 1100 24.56 29.71 15.40
CA ARG A 1100 24.60 30.20 16.77
C ARG A 1100 26.01 30.66 17.13
N LEU A 1101 26.23 31.98 17.08
CA LEU A 1101 27.50 32.62 17.47
C LEU A 1101 27.84 32.33 18.93
N ASN A 1102 26.83 32.39 19.80
CA ASN A 1102 26.91 32.02 21.22
C ASN A 1102 25.47 31.78 21.75
N LYS A 1103 25.31 31.57 23.06
CA LYS A 1103 23.99 31.33 23.70
C LYS A 1103 22.98 32.47 23.54
N HIS A 1104 23.42 33.64 23.09
CA HIS A 1104 22.59 34.83 22.95
C HIS A 1104 22.40 35.25 21.50
N TRP A 1105 23.34 34.99 20.59
CA TRP A 1105 23.26 35.43 19.20
C TRP A 1105 23.05 34.25 18.25
N GLU A 1106 21.99 34.32 17.46
CA GLU A 1106 21.68 33.40 16.37
C GLU A 1106 21.52 34.19 15.07
N LEU A 1107 22.18 33.74 14.01
CA LEU A 1107 22.11 34.30 12.67
C LEU A 1107 21.45 33.27 11.76
N ALA A 1108 20.46 33.66 10.99
CA ALA A 1108 19.89 32.82 9.95
C ALA A 1108 19.96 33.54 8.60
N GLY A 1109 20.19 32.78 7.54
CA GLY A 1109 20.23 33.30 6.18
C GLY A 1109 19.49 32.36 5.25
N LYS A 1110 18.72 32.92 4.31
CA LYS A 1110 18.06 32.19 3.25
C LYS A 1110 18.29 32.89 1.94
N VAL A 1111 18.67 32.13 0.91
CA VAL A 1111 18.70 32.60 -0.46
C VAL A 1111 17.93 31.61 -1.32
N ALA A 1112 17.09 32.13 -2.22
CA ALA A 1112 16.34 31.33 -3.14
C ALA A 1112 16.34 32.00 -4.52
N HIS A 1113 16.33 31.17 -5.55
CA HIS A 1113 16.31 31.60 -6.93
C HIS A 1113 15.37 30.67 -7.68
N ARG A 1114 14.39 31.25 -8.38
CA ARG A 1114 13.43 30.53 -9.21
C ARG A 1114 13.46 31.09 -10.62
N GLU A 1115 13.65 30.21 -11.59
CA GLU A 1115 13.43 30.49 -13.01
C GLU A 1115 12.27 29.62 -13.46
N GLY A 1116 11.11 30.22 -13.70
CA GLY A 1116 9.95 29.55 -14.25
C GLY A 1116 9.73 29.99 -15.69
N GLU A 1117 9.22 29.09 -16.52
CA GLU A 1117 8.78 29.44 -17.86
C GLU A 1117 7.47 28.73 -18.18
N ALA A 1118 6.58 29.39 -18.90
CA ALA A 1118 5.34 28.82 -19.38
C ALA A 1118 5.06 29.19 -20.84
N ARG A 1119 4.34 28.34 -21.59
CA ARG A 1119 3.81 28.67 -22.92
C ARG A 1119 2.30 28.51 -22.95
N LEU A 1120 1.59 29.47 -23.56
CA LEU A 1120 0.12 29.54 -23.54
C LEU A 1120 -0.60 28.41 -24.31
N ALA A 1121 0.14 27.63 -25.11
CA ALA A 1121 -0.39 26.49 -25.83
C ALA A 1121 0.58 25.31 -25.72
N ARG A 1122 0.01 24.11 -25.61
CA ARG A 1122 0.73 22.83 -25.63
C ARG A 1122 1.63 22.75 -26.86
N ALA A 1123 2.89 22.35 -26.70
CA ALA A 1123 3.84 22.17 -27.80
C ALA A 1123 4.17 23.41 -28.66
N VAL A 1124 3.57 24.59 -28.43
CA VAL A 1124 3.58 25.69 -29.41
C VAL A 1124 3.73 27.08 -28.75
N GLY A 1125 4.50 27.95 -29.41
CA GLY A 1125 4.64 29.36 -29.03
C GLY A 1125 5.92 29.68 -28.24
N PRO A 1126 6.17 30.97 -27.94
CA PRO A 1126 7.31 31.39 -27.16
C PRO A 1126 7.12 31.01 -25.68
N TRP A 1127 8.24 30.73 -25.01
CA TRP A 1127 8.30 30.64 -23.56
C TRP A 1127 8.23 32.04 -22.96
N PHE A 1128 7.38 32.20 -21.94
CA PHE A 1128 7.29 33.40 -21.12
C PHE A 1128 8.00 33.12 -19.81
N GLU A 1129 9.11 33.83 -19.60
CA GLU A 1129 9.96 33.69 -18.42
C GLU A 1129 9.33 34.40 -17.20
N THR A 1130 9.57 33.84 -16.03
CA THR A 1130 9.24 34.39 -14.71
C THR A 1130 10.35 34.04 -13.74
N THR A 1131 11.23 35.01 -13.50
CA THR A 1131 12.42 34.88 -12.67
C THR A 1131 12.23 35.63 -11.37
N ALA A 1132 12.39 34.93 -10.25
CA ALA A 1132 12.31 35.49 -8.91
C ALA A 1132 13.58 35.16 -8.10
N ASN A 1133 14.23 36.20 -7.58
CA ASN A 1133 15.37 36.09 -6.67
C ASN A 1133 14.95 36.57 -5.28
N PHE A 1134 15.25 35.78 -4.26
CA PHE A 1134 14.91 36.09 -2.88
C PHE A 1134 16.14 35.92 -1.99
N ALA A 1135 16.35 36.87 -1.08
CA ALA A 1135 17.32 36.74 -0.01
C ALA A 1135 16.74 37.29 1.30
N ALA A 1136 17.01 36.60 2.39
CA ALA A 1136 16.69 37.05 3.74
C ALA A 1136 17.88 36.80 4.66
N VAL A 1137 18.19 37.78 5.50
CA VAL A 1137 19.16 37.66 6.60
C VAL A 1137 18.46 38.05 7.89
N GLN A 1138 18.49 37.14 8.85
CA GLN A 1138 17.84 37.29 10.14
C GLN A 1138 18.89 37.22 11.25
N THR A 1139 18.81 38.13 12.20
CA THR A 1139 19.63 38.15 13.41
C THR A 1139 18.70 38.12 14.61
N ARG A 1140 18.88 37.13 15.48
CA ARG A 1140 18.17 36.99 16.74
C ARG A 1140 19.13 37.17 17.89
N TYR A 1141 18.72 37.95 18.89
CA TYR A 1141 19.51 38.21 20.08
C TYR A 1141 18.68 37.97 21.35
N ASN A 1142 18.99 36.89 22.08
CA ASN A 1142 18.41 36.59 23.38
C ASN A 1142 19.07 37.49 24.44
N LEU A 1143 18.34 38.50 24.90
CA LEU A 1143 18.75 39.45 25.93
C LEU A 1143 18.54 38.88 27.34
N LEU A 1144 19.24 39.47 28.32
CA LEU A 1144 19.03 39.14 29.73
C LEU A 1144 17.56 39.34 30.15
N ALA A 1145 17.13 38.50 31.10
CA ALA A 1145 15.82 38.53 31.74
C ALA A 1145 14.63 38.04 30.90
N LYS A 1146 14.80 37.33 29.78
CA LYS A 1146 13.73 36.85 28.86
C LYS A 1146 13.22 37.87 27.82
N TRP A 1147 14.10 38.71 27.29
CA TRP A 1147 13.83 39.54 26.12
C TRP A 1147 14.51 38.90 24.91
N ASP A 1148 13.89 38.95 23.72
CA ASP A 1148 14.53 38.60 22.46
C ASP A 1148 14.44 39.80 21.51
N ALA A 1149 15.47 40.04 20.72
CA ALA A 1149 15.43 41.01 19.65
C ALA A 1149 15.61 40.31 18.32
N LEU A 1150 14.85 40.75 17.32
CA LEU A 1150 14.86 40.25 15.96
C LEU A 1150 15.17 41.42 15.03
N ALA A 1151 16.13 41.22 14.13
CA ALA A 1151 16.33 42.09 12.98
C ALA A 1151 16.42 41.21 11.73
N GLU A 1152 15.55 41.46 10.77
CA GLU A 1152 15.50 40.73 9.51
C GLU A 1152 15.57 41.72 8.36
N TYR A 1153 16.37 41.39 7.35
CA TYR A 1153 16.44 42.12 6.09
C TYR A 1153 16.02 41.18 4.98
N ARG A 1154 15.03 41.59 4.17
CA ARG A 1154 14.49 40.84 3.04
C ARG A 1154 14.73 41.60 1.74
N TRP A 1155 14.97 40.85 0.68
CA TRP A 1155 15.10 41.34 -0.68
C TRP A 1155 14.43 40.36 -1.64
N LEU A 1156 13.54 40.88 -2.48
CA LEU A 1156 12.88 40.14 -3.56
C LEU A 1156 13.05 40.92 -4.85
N ARG A 1157 13.47 40.24 -5.91
CA ARG A 1157 13.54 40.80 -7.25
C ARG A 1157 12.84 39.89 -8.25
N VAL A 1158 11.82 40.42 -8.92
CA VAL A 1158 11.19 39.83 -10.10
C VAL A 1158 11.77 40.52 -11.33
N VAL A 1159 12.35 39.75 -12.24
CA VAL A 1159 13.19 40.32 -13.32
C VAL A 1159 12.34 40.92 -14.44
N GLU A 1160 11.27 40.24 -14.85
CA GLU A 1160 10.54 40.54 -16.09
C GLU A 1160 9.67 41.80 -16.00
N ASN A 1161 9.27 42.20 -14.80
CA ASN A 1161 8.59 43.47 -14.54
C ASN A 1161 9.52 44.54 -13.92
N ASP A 1162 10.84 44.27 -13.87
CA ASP A 1162 11.89 45.07 -13.20
C ASP A 1162 11.49 45.52 -11.77
N SER A 1163 10.77 44.64 -11.06
CA SER A 1163 10.33 44.90 -9.70
C SER A 1163 11.40 44.41 -8.72
N ALA A 1164 12.06 45.34 -8.04
CA ALA A 1164 12.99 45.03 -6.95
C ALA A 1164 12.49 45.69 -5.67
N ARG A 1165 12.34 44.89 -4.63
CA ARG A 1165 11.74 45.31 -3.37
C ARG A 1165 12.65 44.84 -2.22
N ALA A 1166 12.84 45.71 -1.24
CA ALA A 1166 13.71 45.44 -0.09
C ALA A 1166 13.10 46.02 1.17
N GLY A 1167 13.40 45.41 2.32
CA GLY A 1167 12.80 45.82 3.58
C GLY A 1167 13.51 45.29 4.80
N TRP A 1168 13.36 46.05 5.89
CA TRP A 1168 13.83 45.64 7.21
C TRP A 1168 12.63 45.37 8.09
N LEU A 1169 12.69 44.31 8.89
CA LEU A 1169 11.79 44.05 9.99
C LEU A 1169 12.63 44.06 11.27
N VAL A 1170 12.31 44.94 12.21
CA VAL A 1170 12.96 44.96 13.51
C VAL A 1170 11.91 44.78 14.57
N GLY A 1171 12.11 43.84 15.48
CA GLY A 1171 11.19 43.54 16.58
C GLY A 1171 11.94 43.29 17.89
N VAL A 1172 11.28 43.57 18.99
CA VAL A 1172 11.73 43.20 20.33
C VAL A 1172 10.58 42.51 21.05
N ASP A 1173 10.84 41.29 21.50
CA ASP A 1173 9.91 40.41 22.18
C ASP A 1173 10.25 40.28 23.66
N ARG A 1174 9.23 40.21 24.50
CA ARG A 1174 9.34 39.91 25.93
C ARG A 1174 8.60 38.61 26.23
N HIS A 1175 9.30 37.61 26.77
CA HIS A 1175 8.62 36.43 27.29
C HIS A 1175 8.03 36.72 28.67
N LEU A 1176 6.73 36.54 28.80
CA LEU A 1176 5.97 36.67 30.04
C LEU A 1176 5.65 35.27 30.60
N GLY A 1177 6.69 34.53 30.96
CA GLY A 1177 6.57 33.12 31.34
C GLY A 1177 7.37 32.24 30.38
N ASP A 1178 6.99 30.98 30.25
CA ASP A 1178 7.62 30.03 29.32
C ASP A 1178 6.75 29.79 28.07
N ASN A 1179 5.50 30.27 28.09
CA ASN A 1179 4.43 29.94 27.13
C ASN A 1179 3.80 31.19 26.49
N PHE A 1180 4.32 32.39 26.76
CA PHE A 1180 3.74 33.65 26.30
C PHE A 1180 4.82 34.65 25.94
N ARG A 1181 4.66 35.29 24.79
CA ARG A 1181 5.59 36.26 24.21
C ARG A 1181 4.81 37.48 23.71
N LEU A 1182 5.30 38.66 24.06
CA LEU A 1182 4.77 39.95 23.60
C LEU A 1182 5.85 40.68 22.81
N GLY A 1183 5.63 40.86 21.51
CA GLY A 1183 6.51 41.52 20.56
C GLY A 1183 6.01 42.87 20.12
N VAL A 1184 6.91 43.85 20.00
CA VAL A 1184 6.66 45.09 19.25
C VAL A 1184 7.74 45.24 18.22
N GLY A 1185 7.36 45.58 17.00
CA GLY A 1185 8.30 45.84 15.93
C GLY A 1185 7.82 46.87 14.93
N TYR A 1186 8.66 47.11 13.94
CA TYR A 1186 8.36 47.99 12.82
C TYR A 1186 8.83 47.31 11.54
N ASN A 1187 7.93 47.21 10.57
CA ASN A 1187 8.20 46.72 9.24
C ASN A 1187 8.47 47.93 8.31
N PHE A 1188 9.63 47.95 7.70
CA PHE A 1188 10.07 48.96 6.73
C PHE A 1188 10.01 48.42 5.29
N THR A 1189 9.27 47.33 5.05
CA THR A 1189 9.29 46.57 3.78
C THR A 1189 8.28 47.09 2.77
N SER A 1190 8.71 47.32 1.53
CA SER A 1190 7.88 47.84 0.44
C SER A 1190 7.17 46.74 -0.39
N PHE A 1191 6.88 45.57 0.21
CA PHE A 1191 6.30 44.39 -0.47
C PHE A 1191 5.87 43.26 0.47
N SER A 1192 4.94 42.40 -0.01
CA SER A 1192 4.55 41.15 0.66
C SER A 1192 5.50 39.98 0.31
N ASP A 1193 5.74 39.07 1.25
CA ASP A 1193 6.42 37.79 1.05
C ASP A 1193 5.54 36.73 0.36
N ASN A 1194 4.24 37.01 0.24
CA ASN A 1194 3.31 36.22 -0.55
C ASN A 1194 3.45 36.56 -2.04
N LEU A 1195 4.13 35.67 -2.78
CA LEU A 1195 4.40 35.81 -4.23
C LEU A 1195 3.14 35.79 -5.13
N THR A 1196 1.94 35.58 -4.57
CA THR A 1196 0.65 35.67 -5.29
C THR A 1196 0.07 37.08 -5.34
N VAL A 1197 0.63 38.01 -4.55
CA VAL A 1197 0.12 39.38 -4.38
C VAL A 1197 1.20 40.36 -4.84
N LEU A 1198 0.95 41.03 -5.97
CA LEU A 1198 2.02 41.65 -6.76
C LEU A 1198 2.27 43.14 -6.53
N ASP A 1199 1.57 43.88 -5.66
CA ASP A 1199 1.93 45.30 -5.42
C ASP A 1199 1.34 45.94 -4.15
N TYR A 1200 2.12 46.02 -3.05
CA TYR A 1200 1.83 46.88 -1.88
C TYR A 1200 3.11 47.32 -1.14
N ASP A 1201 3.17 48.58 -0.72
CA ASP A 1201 4.16 49.08 0.25
C ASP A 1201 3.62 48.89 1.69
N GLN A 1202 4.21 48.00 2.51
CA GLN A 1202 3.81 47.78 3.92
C GLN A 1202 4.83 48.40 4.89
N LYS A 1203 4.67 49.70 5.17
CA LYS A 1203 5.45 50.40 6.20
C LYS A 1203 4.59 50.65 7.43
N GLY A 1204 4.97 50.11 8.58
CA GLY A 1204 4.11 50.16 9.76
C GLY A 1204 4.71 49.59 11.02
N TRP A 1205 4.15 49.96 12.17
CA TRP A 1205 4.43 49.29 13.43
C TRP A 1205 3.55 48.03 13.55
N PHE A 1206 4.05 47.03 14.26
CA PHE A 1206 3.25 45.86 14.63
C PHE A 1206 3.44 45.52 16.11
N LEU A 1207 2.37 45.05 16.73
CA LEU A 1207 2.32 44.44 18.06
C LEU A 1207 1.93 42.97 17.84
N ASN A 1208 2.82 42.05 18.17
CA ASN A 1208 2.58 40.62 18.08
C ASN A 1208 2.42 40.02 19.49
N VAL A 1209 1.44 39.17 19.67
CA VAL A 1209 1.16 38.47 20.93
C VAL A 1209 1.06 36.99 20.61
N THR A 1210 2.08 36.21 21.00
CA THR A 1210 2.11 34.77 20.78
C THR A 1210 2.01 34.01 22.11
N GLY A 1211 1.02 33.13 22.23
CA GLY A 1211 0.92 32.12 23.28
C GLY A 1211 1.14 30.73 22.70
N THR A 1212 1.93 29.90 23.38
CA THR A 1212 2.16 28.50 23.00
C THR A 1212 1.92 27.58 24.20
N TYR A 1213 1.41 26.37 23.96
CA TYR A 1213 1.21 25.35 25.01
C TYR A 1213 1.67 23.99 24.54
#